data_AF-A0A438N4G8-F1
#
_entry.id   AF-A0A438N4G8-F1
#
_cell.length_a   1.000
_cell.length_b   1.000
_cell.length_c   1.000
_cell.angle_alpha   90.00
_cell.angle_beta   90.00
_cell.angle_gamma   90.00
#
_symmetry.space_group_name_H-M   'P 1'
#
loop_
_entity.id
_entity.type
_entity.pdbx_description
1 polymer ?
#
loop_
_entity_poly.entity_id
_entity_poly.type
_entity_poly.pdbx_seq_one_letter_code
_entity_poly.pdbx_strand_id
1 'polypeptide(L)'
;MIANEGSTANQVALLKTLLSSCLTPKHERRTLLLPGKEQGPAKENGCTINDPPESAFRYDFGEVHPGYRGSWGTLTVLNPFEAPDTDFILEIYFDAADPTRSLSHRQARTMIYYTILVLGIVGAGGIFTGTNPSYTPQELVHHIKVSRTKYFIAEPELLGPIEDAAVKTGLSRSNILVFDPLGQAVPEGYRSWRSLLNHGEEDWIRFDDEKLAKSTTITRLFSSGTTGLPKAVDHSHTNMIAQHTLVFEKYAKPFEERYMHALPMFHASTVPMLHFSTFRAGRSTYIMRRYDLEGYLANIEKYRVTHLIIVPPIVIHIIMSPLSQKYSLKSVRSAWCGSAPLDKITQRRFQALLAPNSPVTQVWGMTELSAIATLINYPEADDTGSVGRLIPNMEAKLVDDDDNNISAYDTRGEILIRGPTLINGYFDNPKANKESYDHEGFFRTGDIAYCDSKTKLWYIVDRKKELIKVRAFQVAPPELEAVIMDHPHVVDAAVIGVQESIYESEFPRAYVVRRDTPEGAALTEEDIKTHVAGRLAKYKRLEAGVRFVDSIPKNPSGKILKRVFREQVKKELAAKQPKLPRHLRTYTDLGFEAGVKALLDAGIKYDVVEAGVACYCFGDTCSGQRTFYQFGMTGIPIYNVNNACATGSTGLHLARTIVGGGTADCVMVIGFETMDPGSIKSTWHDKPDPLGPTTSLMHAMYGSHDSPRTAQFFANAAKEYMSKYGAEARDFAEVGRISHEHSSRNPYAQYNDIYSIEDIEQSAMIHYPLTKLQCSPTSDGAGAAIIVSERFLRAHPHLRSKAILIAGQALMSDTEEGYSRSAIELVGFRMCQRAALAAFKEAGIKPRDIKVCEVHDCFSSNELITMEALGFCNIGEAHLMLRNGDMTYGGQVVVNPSGGLISKGHPLGATGLAQCCELVWQLRGWATNGRLVNGVGVALQHNLGLIGAVAVTIYKRADGKKNTDLLLSQADIAMSSGLGYNPAIECKEVTLACADKVRSKKHNSDVAWKDTRQTLSGRL
;
A
#
# COMPACT_ATOMS: atom_id res chain seq x y z
N MET A 1 50.12 -21.35 38.93
CA MET A 1 51.20 -22.08 38.22
C MET A 1 50.78 -22.08 36.76
N ILE A 2 51.33 -21.19 35.91
CA ILE A 2 52.60 -21.35 35.18
C ILE A 2 52.64 -22.70 34.45
N ALA A 3 52.97 -22.90 33.18
CA ALA A 3 53.12 -22.14 31.93
C ALA A 3 53.75 -23.15 30.93
N ASN A 4 53.47 -23.02 29.62
CA ASN A 4 54.42 -23.04 28.48
C ASN A 4 53.77 -23.69 27.25
N GLU A 5 53.48 -22.96 26.16
CA GLU A 5 54.31 -22.15 25.25
C GLU A 5 55.03 -22.97 24.18
N GLY A 6 54.76 -22.60 22.91
CA GLY A 6 55.58 -22.97 21.77
C GLY A 6 54.95 -22.77 20.39
N SER A 7 54.69 -21.52 19.95
CA SER A 7 54.96 -21.08 18.55
C SER A 7 54.47 -19.64 18.27
N THR A 8 55.23 -18.62 18.69
CA THR A 8 54.98 -17.20 18.30
C THR A 8 56.16 -16.55 17.57
N ALA A 9 57.27 -17.25 17.37
CA ALA A 9 58.47 -16.68 16.74
C ALA A 9 58.43 -16.60 15.19
N ASN A 10 57.78 -17.56 14.50
CA ASN A 10 57.83 -17.61 13.03
C ASN A 10 56.78 -16.74 12.30
N GLN A 11 55.67 -16.36 12.97
CA GLN A 11 54.65 -15.50 12.36
C GLN A 11 54.99 -14.00 12.43
N VAL A 12 55.90 -13.60 13.32
CA VAL A 12 56.35 -12.19 13.44
C VAL A 12 57.42 -11.84 12.40
N ALA A 13 58.20 -12.82 11.90
CA ALA A 13 59.23 -12.61 10.89
C ALA A 13 58.66 -12.36 9.48
N LEU A 14 57.56 -13.04 9.12
CA LEU A 14 56.90 -12.87 7.82
C LEU A 14 56.17 -11.51 7.74
N LEU A 15 55.55 -11.07 8.84
CA LEU A 15 54.90 -9.76 8.92
C LEU A 15 55.89 -8.58 8.89
N LYS A 16 57.08 -8.73 9.49
CA LYS A 16 58.13 -7.69 9.43
C LYS A 16 58.73 -7.53 8.03
N THR A 17 58.80 -8.60 7.24
CA THR A 17 59.37 -8.58 5.89
C THR A 17 58.39 -7.96 4.88
N LEU A 18 57.09 -8.23 5.01
CA LEU A 18 56.03 -7.62 4.20
C LEU A 18 55.75 -6.15 4.56
N LEU A 19 55.99 -5.74 5.82
CA LEU A 19 55.82 -4.35 6.26
C LEU A 19 57.04 -3.46 5.97
N SER A 20 58.26 -4.00 5.85
CA SER A 20 59.44 -3.17 5.54
C SER A 20 59.57 -2.83 4.05
N SER A 21 58.95 -3.59 3.14
CA SER A 21 58.97 -3.29 1.70
C SER A 21 57.98 -2.18 1.28
N CYS A 22 57.02 -1.83 2.15
CA CYS A 22 55.99 -0.81 1.85
C CYS A 22 56.23 0.54 2.57
N LEU A 23 57.25 0.66 3.42
CA LEU A 23 57.52 1.87 4.21
C LEU A 23 59.03 2.14 4.33
N THR A 24 59.68 2.60 3.26
CA THR A 24 60.79 3.56 3.36
C THR A 24 60.93 4.37 2.07
N PRO A 25 61.01 5.71 2.14
CA PRO A 25 61.22 6.57 0.97
C PRO A 25 62.72 6.66 0.67
N LYS A 26 63.16 6.20 -0.50
CA LYS A 26 64.43 6.67 -1.09
C LYS A 26 64.12 7.57 -2.28
N HIS A 27 64.28 8.87 -2.02
CA HIS A 27 64.51 9.88 -3.04
C HIS A 27 65.73 9.48 -3.90
N GLU A 28 65.50 9.21 -5.18
CA GLU A 28 66.44 9.61 -6.23
C GLU A 28 65.66 10.31 -7.34
N ARG A 29 65.82 11.63 -7.38
CA ARG A 29 65.42 12.46 -8.53
C ARG A 29 66.29 12.04 -9.72
N ARG A 30 65.67 11.58 -10.80
CA ARG A 30 66.24 11.76 -12.15
C ARG A 30 65.42 12.83 -12.86
N THR A 31 65.95 14.04 -12.81
CA THR A 31 65.58 15.17 -13.65
C THR A 31 65.83 14.78 -15.10
N LEU A 32 64.79 14.74 -15.93
CA LEU A 32 64.93 14.81 -17.39
C LEU A 32 64.46 16.21 -17.81
N LEU A 33 65.45 17.09 -17.93
CA LEU A 33 65.33 18.41 -18.52
C LEU A 33 64.91 18.27 -19.98
N LEU A 34 63.80 18.90 -20.36
CA LEU A 34 63.50 19.21 -21.75
C LEU A 34 64.31 20.45 -22.14
N PRO A 35 65.14 20.43 -23.20
CA PRO A 35 65.56 21.66 -23.86
C PRO A 35 64.45 22.12 -24.80
N GLY A 36 64.04 23.38 -24.64
CA GLY A 36 63.04 24.00 -25.49
C GLY A 36 63.52 24.24 -26.92
N LYS A 37 62.57 24.56 -27.79
CA LYS A 37 62.75 25.46 -28.92
C LYS A 37 61.43 26.11 -29.31
N GLU A 38 61.57 27.38 -29.67
CA GLU A 38 60.53 28.37 -29.93
C GLU A 38 59.76 28.15 -31.25
N GLN A 39 58.57 28.74 -31.22
CA GLN A 39 57.64 29.22 -32.24
C GLN A 39 58.05 29.26 -33.73
N GLY A 40 57.06 28.95 -34.58
CA GLY A 40 56.96 29.39 -35.97
C GLY A 40 55.59 29.02 -36.58
N PRO A 41 54.80 29.95 -37.15
CA PRO A 41 53.38 29.74 -37.51
C PRO A 41 53.17 29.43 -38.99
N ALA A 42 52.03 28.80 -39.35
CA ALA A 42 51.11 29.21 -40.44
C ALA A 42 50.31 28.07 -41.10
N LYS A 43 49.00 28.34 -41.21
CA LYS A 43 48.09 28.22 -42.38
C LYS A 43 47.60 26.85 -42.90
N GLU A 44 46.27 26.73 -42.78
CA GLU A 44 45.28 26.44 -43.84
C GLU A 44 45.73 25.64 -45.09
N ASN A 45 45.10 24.48 -45.30
CA ASN A 45 44.19 24.23 -46.44
C ASN A 45 43.75 22.75 -46.53
N GLY A 46 42.47 22.54 -46.86
CA GLY A 46 42.09 21.61 -47.93
C GLY A 46 41.83 20.13 -47.61
N CYS A 47 40.54 19.79 -47.59
CA CYS A 47 39.89 18.65 -48.26
C CYS A 47 40.31 17.18 -48.03
N THR A 48 39.23 16.41 -47.82
CA THR A 48 38.87 15.06 -48.32
C THR A 48 39.30 13.80 -47.56
N ILE A 49 38.25 12.99 -47.39
CA ILE A 49 38.11 11.63 -46.89
C ILE A 49 39.02 10.65 -47.65
N ASN A 50 39.70 9.75 -46.93
CA ASN A 50 39.81 8.31 -47.21
C ASN A 50 40.54 7.59 -46.05
N ASP A 51 40.15 6.34 -45.82
CA ASP A 51 40.47 5.45 -44.69
C ASP A 51 41.93 5.39 -44.22
N PRO A 52 42.22 5.15 -42.92
CA PRO A 52 43.56 4.83 -42.45
C PRO A 52 43.84 3.31 -42.46
N PRO A 53 45.07 2.89 -42.86
CA PRO A 53 45.55 1.53 -42.71
C PRO A 53 46.17 1.29 -41.31
N GLU A 54 46.17 0.02 -40.92
CA GLU A 54 46.83 -0.56 -39.75
C GLU A 54 48.32 -0.17 -39.62
N SER A 55 48.76 0.19 -38.42
CA SER A 55 50.10 -0.20 -37.92
C SER A 55 50.18 -0.08 -36.39
N ALA A 56 50.83 -1.08 -35.81
CA ALA A 56 50.82 -1.46 -34.41
C ALA A 56 51.75 -0.62 -33.51
N PHE A 57 51.35 -0.44 -32.25
CA PHE A 57 52.28 -0.22 -31.13
C PHE A 57 52.47 -1.55 -30.39
N ARG A 58 53.63 -2.18 -30.58
CA ARG A 58 54.13 -3.29 -29.76
C ARG A 58 54.69 -2.74 -28.45
N TYR A 59 54.30 -3.31 -27.32
CA TYR A 59 55.08 -3.29 -26.08
C TYR A 59 55.82 -4.63 -25.98
N ASP A 60 57.15 -4.57 -25.95
CA ASP A 60 58.04 -5.70 -25.67
C ASP A 60 58.00 -6.05 -24.17
N PHE A 61 57.66 -7.29 -23.84
CA PHE A 61 57.89 -7.86 -22.51
C PHE A 61 59.21 -8.63 -22.53
N GLY A 62 60.15 -8.21 -21.70
CA GLY A 62 61.44 -8.87 -21.49
C GLY A 62 61.31 -10.29 -20.93
N GLU A 63 62.29 -11.10 -21.31
CA GLU A 63 62.43 -12.55 -21.17
C GLU A 63 62.23 -13.12 -19.76
N VAL A 64 61.58 -14.30 -19.72
CA VAL A 64 61.41 -15.17 -18.56
C VAL A 64 62.57 -16.18 -18.50
N HIS A 65 63.24 -16.28 -17.35
CA HIS A 65 64.25 -17.31 -17.09
C HIS A 65 63.60 -18.70 -16.88
N PRO A 66 64.15 -19.80 -17.44
CA PRO A 66 63.52 -21.11 -17.40
C PRO A 66 64.02 -21.97 -16.22
N GLY A 67 63.09 -22.59 -15.50
CA GLY A 67 63.44 -23.62 -14.52
C GLY A 67 62.24 -24.12 -13.75
N TYR A 68 61.51 -25.09 -14.32
CA TYR A 68 61.08 -26.33 -13.66
C TYR A 68 60.24 -27.15 -14.66
N ARG A 69 60.82 -28.26 -15.13
CA ARG A 69 60.07 -29.33 -15.83
C ARG A 69 59.48 -30.24 -14.77
N GLY A 70 58.16 -30.43 -14.82
CA GLY A 70 57.42 -31.46 -14.07
C GLY A 70 56.10 -31.72 -14.78
N SER A 71 55.83 -32.97 -15.09
CA SER A 71 54.77 -33.49 -15.96
C SER A 71 53.36 -33.02 -15.59
N TRP A 72 52.68 -32.33 -16.52
CA TRP A 72 51.23 -32.15 -16.47
C TRP A 72 50.58 -33.26 -17.30
N GLY A 73 49.90 -34.18 -16.60
CA GLY A 73 48.82 -34.92 -17.21
C GLY A 73 47.75 -33.92 -17.68
N THR A 74 47.24 -34.15 -18.88
CA THR A 74 46.22 -33.37 -19.54
C THR A 74 44.97 -33.29 -18.64
N LEU A 75 44.81 -32.19 -17.91
CA LEU A 75 43.51 -31.79 -17.38
C LEU A 75 42.96 -30.76 -18.37
N THR A 76 42.07 -31.21 -19.23
CA THR A 76 41.25 -30.36 -20.09
C THR A 76 40.49 -29.38 -19.18
N VAL A 77 40.97 -28.14 -19.09
CA VAL A 77 40.21 -27.04 -18.51
C VAL A 77 39.07 -26.80 -19.48
N LEU A 78 37.86 -27.19 -19.09
CA LEU A 78 36.65 -26.73 -19.74
C LEU A 78 36.66 -25.21 -19.69
N ASN A 79 36.62 -24.60 -20.88
CA ASN A 79 36.43 -23.19 -21.09
C ASN A 79 35.24 -22.70 -20.21
N PRO A 80 35.44 -21.87 -19.18
CA PRO A 80 34.35 -21.44 -18.29
C PRO A 80 33.30 -20.58 -19.01
N PHE A 81 33.56 -20.19 -20.26
CA PHE A 81 32.60 -19.48 -21.11
C PHE A 81 31.62 -20.40 -21.86
N GLU A 82 31.73 -21.73 -21.73
CA GLU A 82 30.78 -22.70 -22.32
C GLU A 82 29.91 -23.44 -21.28
N ALA A 83 30.06 -23.15 -19.98
CA ALA A 83 29.20 -23.71 -18.94
C ALA A 83 27.98 -22.81 -18.70
N PRO A 84 26.73 -23.25 -18.95
CA PRO A 84 25.53 -22.41 -18.76
C PRO A 84 25.17 -22.09 -17.29
N ASP A 85 25.97 -22.54 -16.31
CA ASP A 85 25.59 -22.61 -14.89
C ASP A 85 26.54 -21.91 -13.90
N THR A 86 27.54 -21.15 -14.34
CA THR A 86 28.51 -20.46 -13.46
C THR A 86 28.03 -19.09 -12.94
N ASP A 87 26.80 -19.01 -12.42
CA ASP A 87 26.33 -17.83 -11.67
C ASP A 87 26.70 -17.97 -10.18
N PHE A 88 27.89 -17.56 -9.77
CA PHE A 88 28.29 -17.57 -8.35
C PHE A 88 28.04 -16.20 -7.72
N ILE A 89 26.86 -16.03 -7.10
CA ILE A 89 26.43 -14.75 -6.51
C ILE A 89 26.78 -14.71 -5.02
N LEU A 90 27.65 -13.78 -4.64
CA LEU A 90 28.15 -13.59 -3.28
C LEU A 90 27.62 -12.27 -2.68
N GLU A 91 26.97 -12.39 -1.54
CA GLU A 91 26.39 -11.25 -0.80
C GLU A 91 27.30 -10.82 0.35
N ILE A 92 27.46 -9.51 0.54
CA ILE A 92 28.25 -8.94 1.63
C ILE A 92 27.37 -8.09 2.56
N TYR A 93 27.27 -8.46 3.84
CA TYR A 93 26.37 -7.84 4.83
C TYR A 93 27.11 -7.31 6.07
N PHE A 94 27.23 -5.98 6.21
CA PHE A 94 28.01 -5.34 7.29
C PHE A 94 27.31 -4.15 7.92
N ASP A 95 27.48 -3.98 9.24
CA ASP A 95 26.81 -2.94 10.02
C ASP A 95 27.53 -1.60 9.89
N ALA A 96 26.79 -0.61 9.38
CA ALA A 96 27.20 0.79 9.29
C ALA A 96 26.31 1.74 10.13
N ALA A 97 25.32 1.25 10.87
CA ALA A 97 24.14 2.04 11.26
C ALA A 97 23.74 2.06 12.76
N ASP A 98 24.29 1.26 13.67
CA ASP A 98 23.90 1.30 15.10
C ASP A 98 24.67 2.37 15.94
N PRO A 99 23.99 3.40 16.48
CA PRO A 99 24.61 4.43 17.32
C PRO A 99 24.85 4.03 18.79
N THR A 100 24.31 2.89 19.25
CA THR A 100 24.26 2.53 20.69
C THR A 100 25.50 1.81 21.22
N ARG A 101 26.43 1.40 20.34
CA ARG A 101 27.65 0.67 20.72
C ARG A 101 28.89 1.57 20.61
N SER A 102 29.65 1.67 21.71
CA SER A 102 30.91 2.43 21.77
C SER A 102 32.01 1.70 20.98
N LEU A 103 32.74 2.43 20.12
CA LEU A 103 33.80 1.86 19.28
C LEU A 103 35.17 2.11 19.92
N SER A 104 36.00 1.07 19.95
CA SER A 104 37.43 1.18 20.27
C SER A 104 38.25 1.32 18.98
N HIS A 105 39.44 1.91 19.05
CA HIS A 105 40.35 2.21 17.94
C HIS A 105 40.70 1.04 16.97
N ARG A 106 40.31 -0.21 17.25
CA ARG A 106 40.61 -1.39 16.42
C ARG A 106 39.67 -1.59 15.22
N GLN A 107 38.52 -0.91 15.15
CA GLN A 107 37.42 -1.22 14.21
C GLN A 107 37.49 -0.58 12.80
N ALA A 108 38.52 0.24 12.48
CA ALA A 108 38.66 0.86 11.16
C ALA A 108 39.20 -0.07 10.05
N ARG A 109 39.78 -1.23 10.39
CA ARG A 109 40.39 -2.16 9.41
C ARG A 109 39.38 -2.98 8.61
N THR A 110 38.15 -3.14 9.12
CA THR A 110 37.10 -3.98 8.54
C THR A 110 36.59 -3.49 7.18
N MET A 111 36.59 -2.17 6.96
CA MET A 111 35.99 -1.56 5.75
C MET A 111 36.90 -1.67 4.51
N ILE A 112 38.23 -1.75 4.68
CA ILE A 112 39.16 -1.89 3.54
C ILE A 112 39.01 -3.27 2.89
N TYR A 113 38.82 -4.31 3.70
CA TYR A 113 38.62 -5.67 3.20
C TYR A 113 37.32 -5.86 2.42
N TYR A 114 36.31 -5.01 2.62
CA TYR A 114 35.08 -5.04 1.81
C TYR A 114 35.44 -4.91 0.33
N THR A 115 36.15 -3.85 -0.05
CA THR A 115 36.47 -3.62 -1.47
C THR A 115 37.34 -4.73 -2.04
N ILE A 116 38.27 -5.25 -1.24
CA ILE A 116 39.11 -6.38 -1.65
C ILE A 116 38.24 -7.62 -1.94
N LEU A 117 37.23 -7.89 -1.10
CA LEU A 117 36.27 -8.96 -1.36
C LEU A 117 35.49 -8.73 -2.67
N VAL A 118 35.00 -7.51 -2.91
CA VAL A 118 34.29 -7.19 -4.16
C VAL A 118 35.17 -7.47 -5.38
N LEU A 119 36.41 -7.00 -5.37
CA LEU A 119 37.35 -7.24 -6.46
C LEU A 119 37.72 -8.73 -6.59
N GLY A 120 37.87 -9.45 -5.47
CA GLY A 120 38.11 -10.89 -5.47
C GLY A 120 36.94 -11.70 -6.05
N ILE A 121 35.70 -11.32 -5.72
CA ILE A 121 34.48 -11.92 -6.29
C ILE A 121 34.49 -11.76 -7.81
N VAL A 122 34.69 -10.53 -8.29
CA VAL A 122 34.70 -10.22 -9.72
C VAL A 122 35.87 -10.92 -10.43
N GLY A 123 37.06 -10.93 -9.82
CA GLY A 123 38.26 -11.58 -10.37
C GLY A 123 38.13 -13.10 -10.51
N ALA A 124 37.33 -13.72 -9.66
CA ALA A 124 36.97 -15.14 -9.73
C ALA A 124 35.77 -15.43 -10.66
N GLY A 125 35.24 -14.43 -11.36
CA GLY A 125 34.08 -14.55 -12.25
C GLY A 125 32.73 -14.59 -11.52
N GLY A 126 32.69 -14.26 -10.23
CA GLY A 126 31.45 -14.16 -9.45
C GLY A 126 30.74 -12.81 -9.61
N ILE A 127 29.50 -12.76 -9.13
CA ILE A 127 28.66 -11.56 -9.15
C ILE A 127 28.53 -11.02 -7.72
N PHE A 128 28.97 -9.78 -7.52
CA PHE A 128 28.81 -9.11 -6.23
C PHE A 128 27.40 -8.53 -6.07
N THR A 129 26.76 -8.80 -4.94
CA THR A 129 25.54 -8.12 -4.49
C THR A 129 25.75 -7.60 -3.08
N GLY A 130 25.30 -6.38 -2.83
CA GLY A 130 25.39 -5.74 -1.53
C GLY A 130 24.02 -5.39 -1.00
N THR A 131 23.83 -5.53 0.31
CA THR A 131 22.53 -5.35 0.95
C THR A 131 22.63 -4.57 2.24
N ASN A 132 21.51 -3.97 2.62
CA ASN A 132 21.47 -3.01 3.71
C ASN A 132 21.44 -3.75 5.06
N PRO A 133 22.41 -3.54 5.97
CA PRO A 133 22.47 -4.21 7.27
C PRO A 133 21.23 -4.05 8.16
N SER A 134 20.40 -3.05 7.87
CA SER A 134 19.14 -2.80 8.58
C SER A 134 17.95 -3.57 8.01
N TYR A 135 18.13 -4.42 7.00
CA TYR A 135 17.05 -5.24 6.47
C TYR A 135 16.52 -6.22 7.51
N THR A 136 15.20 -6.30 7.58
CA THR A 136 14.48 -7.32 8.35
C THR A 136 14.66 -8.70 7.72
N PRO A 137 14.43 -9.81 8.46
CA PRO A 137 14.47 -11.15 7.87
C PRO A 137 13.56 -11.32 6.65
N GLN A 138 12.39 -10.67 6.61
CA GLN A 138 11.48 -10.72 5.47
C GLN A 138 12.04 -10.00 4.22
N GLU A 139 12.67 -8.84 4.41
CA GLU A 139 13.34 -8.11 3.32
C GLU A 139 14.54 -8.90 2.79
N LEU A 140 15.31 -9.55 3.69
CA LEU A 140 16.40 -10.45 3.31
C LEU A 140 15.90 -11.68 2.54
N VAL A 141 14.75 -12.28 2.90
CA VAL A 141 14.15 -13.38 2.13
C VAL A 141 13.85 -12.95 0.69
N HIS A 142 13.25 -11.78 0.51
CA HIS A 142 12.99 -11.23 -0.83
C HIS A 142 14.30 -11.00 -1.59
N HIS A 143 15.28 -10.36 -0.93
CA HIS A 143 16.60 -10.08 -1.49
C HIS A 143 17.28 -11.35 -2.00
N ILE A 144 17.41 -12.37 -1.16
CA ILE A 144 18.04 -13.67 -1.49
C ILE A 144 17.38 -14.33 -2.69
N LYS A 145 16.03 -14.35 -2.71
CA LYS A 145 15.27 -15.00 -3.80
C LYS A 145 15.45 -14.27 -5.12
N VAL A 146 15.35 -12.95 -5.11
CA VAL A 146 15.42 -12.13 -6.33
C VAL A 146 16.83 -12.05 -6.88
N SER A 147 17.85 -11.95 -6.01
CA SER A 147 19.25 -11.95 -6.45
C SER A 147 19.74 -13.33 -6.88
N ARG A 148 19.10 -14.42 -6.39
CA ARG A 148 19.57 -15.82 -6.43
C ARG A 148 20.90 -16.02 -5.70
N THR A 149 21.06 -15.37 -4.55
CA THR A 149 22.30 -15.45 -3.75
C THR A 149 22.63 -16.89 -3.35
N LYS A 150 23.87 -17.32 -3.60
CA LYS A 150 24.36 -18.67 -3.26
C LYS A 150 25.23 -18.67 -1.99
N TYR A 151 25.86 -17.56 -1.66
CA TYR A 151 26.76 -17.42 -0.51
C TYR A 151 26.61 -16.05 0.16
N PHE A 152 26.86 -16.00 1.47
CA PHE A 152 26.88 -14.79 2.28
C PHE A 152 28.23 -14.62 2.97
N ILE A 153 28.72 -13.40 3.03
CA ILE A 153 29.80 -12.95 3.91
C ILE A 153 29.21 -11.90 4.83
N ALA A 154 29.20 -12.15 6.13
CA ALA A 154 28.56 -11.25 7.09
C ALA A 154 29.35 -11.11 8.39
N GLU A 155 29.28 -9.93 8.99
CA GLU A 155 29.83 -9.70 10.33
C GLU A 155 29.12 -10.59 11.37
N PRO A 156 29.83 -11.08 12.40
CA PRO A 156 29.27 -11.95 13.43
C PRO A 156 27.98 -11.43 14.05
N GLU A 157 27.89 -10.12 14.26
CA GLU A 157 26.78 -9.43 14.91
C GLU A 157 25.50 -9.43 14.07
N LEU A 158 25.60 -9.70 12.77
CA LEU A 158 24.49 -9.67 11.81
C LEU A 158 24.02 -11.05 11.35
N LEU A 159 24.57 -12.14 11.92
CA LEU A 159 24.22 -13.49 11.52
C LEU A 159 22.77 -13.87 11.81
N GLY A 160 22.17 -13.38 12.91
CA GLY A 160 20.82 -13.77 13.32
C GLY A 160 19.76 -13.51 12.24
N PRO A 161 19.59 -12.28 11.74
CA PRO A 161 18.67 -12.00 10.64
C PRO A 161 18.95 -12.79 9.36
N ILE A 162 20.22 -13.10 9.07
CA ILE A 162 20.61 -13.92 7.92
C ILE A 162 20.21 -15.37 8.10
N GLU A 163 20.39 -15.95 9.30
CA GLU A 163 19.96 -17.32 9.60
C GLU A 163 18.47 -17.51 9.36
N ASP A 164 17.66 -16.59 9.89
CA ASP A 164 16.21 -16.62 9.72
C ASP A 164 15.80 -16.58 8.25
N ALA A 165 16.50 -15.77 7.45
CA ALA A 165 16.27 -15.66 6.02
C ALA A 165 16.78 -16.88 5.25
N ALA A 166 17.94 -17.43 5.64
CA ALA A 166 18.55 -18.61 5.05
C ALA A 166 17.66 -19.85 5.21
N VAL A 167 17.11 -20.07 6.41
CA VAL A 167 16.16 -21.17 6.68
C VAL A 167 14.93 -21.07 5.77
N LYS A 168 14.36 -19.88 5.61
CA LYS A 168 13.16 -19.64 4.78
C LYS A 168 13.41 -19.75 3.27
N THR A 169 14.66 -19.65 2.84
CA THR A 169 15.06 -19.67 1.42
C THR A 169 15.78 -20.96 1.03
N GLY A 170 16.11 -21.83 1.99
CA GLY A 170 16.86 -23.07 1.75
C GLY A 170 18.36 -22.84 1.56
N LEU A 171 18.90 -21.66 1.90
CA LEU A 171 20.33 -21.39 1.85
C LEU A 171 21.04 -22.17 2.96
N SER A 172 22.00 -23.03 2.59
CA SER A 172 22.77 -23.82 3.55
C SER A 172 23.61 -22.92 4.45
N ARG A 173 23.61 -23.20 5.76
CA ARG A 173 24.48 -22.53 6.74
C ARG A 173 25.96 -22.60 6.33
N SER A 174 26.39 -23.68 5.67
CA SER A 174 27.77 -23.83 5.20
C SER A 174 28.19 -22.80 4.12
N ASN A 175 27.22 -22.14 3.48
CA ASN A 175 27.45 -21.06 2.52
C ASN A 175 27.44 -19.67 3.15
N ILE A 176 27.32 -19.57 4.49
CA ILE A 176 27.43 -18.33 5.24
C ILE A 176 28.82 -18.29 5.88
N LEU A 177 29.65 -17.35 5.46
CA LEU A 177 30.98 -17.10 5.98
C LEU A 177 30.96 -15.89 6.91
N VAL A 178 31.64 -16.02 8.04
CA VAL A 178 31.76 -14.97 9.03
C VAL A 178 32.90 -14.05 8.67
N PHE A 179 32.61 -12.77 8.54
CA PHE A 179 33.59 -11.73 8.28
C PHE A 179 34.21 -11.26 9.59
N ASP A 180 35.29 -11.93 9.98
CA ASP A 180 36.07 -11.66 11.18
C ASP A 180 37.44 -10.99 10.91
N PRO A 181 37.56 -9.92 10.08
CA PRO A 181 38.86 -9.35 9.71
C PRO A 181 39.64 -8.78 10.90
N LEU A 182 38.98 -8.57 12.04
CA LEU A 182 39.59 -8.13 13.30
C LEU A 182 40.00 -9.29 14.23
N GLY A 183 39.80 -10.54 13.81
CA GLY A 183 39.98 -11.71 14.68
C GLY A 183 38.84 -11.87 15.69
N GLN A 184 37.62 -11.45 15.31
CA GLN A 184 36.41 -11.73 16.08
C GLN A 184 36.20 -13.24 16.19
N ALA A 185 35.58 -13.69 17.28
CA ALA A 185 35.24 -15.10 17.45
C ALA A 185 34.24 -15.52 16.38
N VAL A 186 34.50 -16.67 15.75
CA VAL A 186 33.57 -17.31 14.80
C VAL A 186 32.61 -18.18 15.61
N PRO A 187 31.29 -17.95 15.55
CA PRO A 187 30.32 -18.77 16.25
C PRO A 187 30.37 -20.26 15.84
N GLU A 188 29.99 -21.15 16.74
CA GLU A 188 29.98 -22.59 16.48
C GLU A 188 29.09 -22.94 15.28
N GLY A 189 29.58 -23.80 14.39
CA GLY A 189 28.88 -24.17 13.15
C GLY A 189 29.10 -23.23 11.96
N TYR A 190 29.86 -22.15 12.13
CA TYR A 190 30.26 -21.23 11.06
C TYR A 190 31.73 -21.35 10.66
N ARG A 191 32.06 -20.84 9.46
CA ARG A 191 33.44 -20.73 8.97
C ARG A 191 33.84 -19.26 8.82
N SER A 192 35.09 -18.95 9.18
CA SER A 192 35.68 -17.63 8.87
C SER A 192 35.81 -17.43 7.37
N TRP A 193 35.59 -16.20 6.88
CA TRP A 193 35.90 -15.80 5.51
C TRP A 193 37.38 -16.01 5.15
N ARG A 194 38.29 -15.97 6.14
CA ARG A 194 39.72 -16.23 5.93
C ARG A 194 39.99 -17.66 5.48
N SER A 195 39.05 -18.59 5.66
CA SER A 195 39.18 -19.93 5.11
C SER A 195 39.34 -19.92 3.58
N LEU A 196 38.82 -18.89 2.90
CA LEU A 196 39.03 -18.69 1.46
C LEU A 196 40.52 -18.51 1.11
N LEU A 197 41.33 -17.96 2.01
CA LEU A 197 42.77 -17.75 1.82
C LEU A 197 43.60 -19.02 1.98
N ASN A 198 42.99 -20.14 2.40
CA ASN A 198 43.69 -21.41 2.60
C ASN A 198 43.75 -22.29 1.34
N HIS A 199 43.15 -21.84 0.22
CA HIS A 199 42.96 -22.64 -0.99
C HIS A 199 44.01 -22.39 -2.09
N GLY A 200 45.06 -21.60 -1.81
CA GLY A 200 46.07 -21.21 -2.81
C GLY A 200 45.67 -19.94 -3.58
N GLU A 201 46.49 -19.53 -4.55
CA GLU A 201 46.27 -18.34 -5.39
C GLU A 201 46.33 -18.72 -6.87
N GLU A 202 45.44 -18.13 -7.67
CA GLU A 202 45.44 -18.19 -9.14
C GLU A 202 45.34 -16.78 -9.72
N ASP A 203 45.82 -16.57 -10.96
CA ASP A 203 45.69 -15.26 -11.62
C ASP A 203 44.22 -14.99 -11.98
N TRP A 204 43.86 -13.71 -12.08
CA TRP A 204 42.49 -13.31 -12.38
C TRP A 204 42.07 -13.75 -13.76
N ILE A 205 40.77 -13.97 -13.96
CA ILE A 205 40.21 -14.17 -15.29
C ILE A 205 40.40 -12.87 -16.09
N ARG A 206 41.17 -12.93 -17.17
CA ARG A 206 41.44 -11.80 -18.08
C ARG A 206 40.83 -12.07 -19.44
N PHE A 207 40.18 -11.05 -20.00
CA PHE A 207 39.67 -11.07 -21.36
C PHE A 207 39.73 -9.66 -21.95
N ASP A 208 39.84 -9.59 -23.28
CA ASP A 208 39.83 -8.36 -24.07
C ASP A 208 38.84 -8.52 -25.23
N ASP A 209 37.58 -8.78 -24.87
CA ASP A 209 36.47 -8.95 -25.82
C ASP A 209 35.32 -8.03 -25.41
N GLU A 210 34.93 -7.15 -26.32
CA GLU A 210 33.90 -6.13 -26.07
C GLU A 210 32.52 -6.74 -25.83
N LYS A 211 32.16 -7.83 -26.54
CA LYS A 211 30.87 -8.49 -26.35
C LYS A 211 30.80 -9.11 -24.97
N LEU A 212 31.85 -9.82 -24.58
CA LEU A 212 31.99 -10.41 -23.27
C LEU A 212 31.98 -9.34 -22.17
N ALA A 213 32.65 -8.21 -22.36
CA ALA A 213 32.62 -7.08 -21.43
C ALA A 213 31.21 -6.46 -21.29
N LYS A 214 30.39 -6.49 -22.34
CA LYS A 214 29.00 -5.99 -22.31
C LYS A 214 28.03 -6.98 -21.70
N SER A 215 28.26 -8.28 -21.85
CA SER A 215 27.35 -9.32 -21.38
C SER A 215 27.67 -9.86 -19.99
N THR A 216 28.93 -9.75 -19.54
CA THR A 216 29.37 -10.30 -18.25
C THR A 216 28.96 -9.39 -17.11
N THR A 217 28.00 -9.84 -16.31
CA THR A 217 27.56 -9.18 -15.08
C THR A 217 28.62 -9.29 -13.99
N ILE A 218 28.93 -8.17 -13.33
CA ILE A 218 29.88 -8.12 -12.21
C ILE A 218 29.25 -7.66 -10.91
N THR A 219 28.17 -6.88 -10.99
CA THR A 219 27.39 -6.50 -9.82
C THR A 219 25.89 -6.64 -10.08
N ARG A 220 25.17 -7.11 -9.06
CA ARG A 220 23.70 -7.15 -9.02
C ARG A 220 23.24 -6.30 -7.83
N LEU A 221 22.83 -5.07 -8.11
CA LEU A 221 22.43 -4.10 -7.07
C LEU A 221 20.91 -3.92 -7.06
N PHE A 222 20.35 -3.41 -5.96
CA PHE A 222 18.90 -3.24 -5.85
C PHE A 222 18.47 -1.79 -6.04
N SER A 223 17.48 -1.56 -6.91
CA SER A 223 16.83 -0.25 -7.05
C SER A 223 15.65 -0.14 -6.08
N SER A 224 15.61 0.99 -5.35
CA SER A 224 14.55 1.32 -4.39
C SER A 224 13.30 1.84 -5.12
N GLY A 225 12.63 0.94 -5.84
CA GLY A 225 11.44 1.27 -6.63
C GLY A 225 10.45 2.14 -5.84
N THR A 226 9.98 3.24 -6.44
CA THR A 226 9.14 4.23 -5.76
C THR A 226 7.73 3.74 -5.42
N THR A 227 7.34 2.55 -5.88
CA THR A 227 5.96 2.02 -5.76
C THR A 227 5.86 0.49 -5.61
N GLY A 228 6.98 -0.22 -5.37
CA GLY A 228 7.00 -1.69 -5.28
C GLY A 228 8.22 -2.24 -4.56
N LEU A 229 8.30 -3.57 -4.42
CA LEU A 229 9.45 -4.26 -3.84
C LEU A 229 10.74 -3.97 -4.64
N PRO A 230 11.92 -3.91 -4.00
CA PRO A 230 13.19 -3.65 -4.69
C PRO A 230 13.46 -4.61 -5.84
N LYS A 231 13.97 -4.09 -6.96
CA LYS A 231 14.30 -4.86 -8.17
C LYS A 231 15.81 -5.06 -8.26
N ALA A 232 16.25 -6.24 -8.69
CA ALA A 232 17.66 -6.52 -8.97
C ALA A 232 18.07 -5.94 -10.34
N VAL A 233 19.22 -5.28 -10.36
CA VAL A 233 19.78 -4.55 -11.48
C VAL A 233 21.18 -5.07 -11.76
N ASP A 234 21.40 -5.58 -12.97
CA ASP A 234 22.69 -6.13 -13.39
C ASP A 234 23.54 -5.06 -14.07
N HIS A 235 24.79 -4.94 -13.62
CA HIS A 235 25.81 -4.11 -14.25
C HIS A 235 26.90 -4.98 -14.83
N SER A 236 27.26 -4.69 -16.08
CA SER A 236 28.34 -5.35 -16.79
C SER A 236 29.71 -4.71 -16.50
N HIS A 237 30.79 -5.36 -16.94
CA HIS A 237 32.12 -4.73 -16.97
C HIS A 237 32.08 -3.39 -17.72
N THR A 238 31.42 -3.35 -18.88
CA THR A 238 31.30 -2.12 -19.70
C THR A 238 30.65 -0.98 -18.93
N ASN A 239 29.63 -1.28 -18.12
CA ASN A 239 28.95 -0.25 -17.34
C ASN A 239 29.87 0.41 -16.30
N MET A 240 30.66 -0.39 -15.57
CA MET A 240 31.61 0.13 -14.57
C MET A 240 32.80 0.84 -15.22
N ILE A 241 33.31 0.31 -16.34
CA ILE A 241 34.36 0.96 -17.14
C ILE A 241 33.87 2.30 -17.70
N ALA A 242 32.65 2.35 -18.24
CA ALA A 242 32.05 3.57 -18.75
C ALA A 242 31.85 4.61 -17.64
N GLN A 243 31.29 4.22 -16.49
CA GLN A 243 31.18 5.11 -15.32
C GLN A 243 32.54 5.67 -14.90
N HIS A 244 33.57 4.82 -14.83
CA HIS A 244 34.92 5.27 -14.51
C HIS A 244 35.44 6.31 -15.51
N THR A 245 35.50 5.91 -16.78
CA THR A 245 36.12 6.69 -17.86
C THR A 245 35.43 8.05 -18.03
N LEU A 246 34.10 8.05 -18.05
CA LEU A 246 33.29 9.22 -18.39
C LEU A 246 33.16 10.23 -17.23
N VAL A 247 33.23 9.76 -15.98
CA VAL A 247 33.09 10.61 -14.79
C VAL A 247 34.44 11.04 -14.22
N PHE A 248 35.45 10.16 -14.24
CA PHE A 248 36.66 10.33 -13.45
C PHE A 248 37.95 10.57 -14.26
N GLU A 249 38.05 10.07 -15.50
CA GLU A 249 39.28 10.19 -16.31
C GLU A 249 39.21 11.35 -17.30
N LYS A 250 38.02 11.81 -17.71
CA LYS A 250 37.87 12.82 -18.77
C LYS A 250 38.56 14.15 -18.47
N TYR A 251 38.50 14.63 -17.23
CA TYR A 251 39.00 15.96 -16.86
C TYR A 251 40.14 15.85 -15.85
N ALA A 252 41.35 16.17 -16.30
CA ALA A 252 42.53 16.25 -15.43
C ALA A 252 42.37 17.39 -14.42
N LYS A 253 42.72 17.12 -13.15
CA LYS A 253 42.66 18.10 -12.07
C LYS A 253 44.06 18.55 -11.68
N PRO A 254 44.29 19.84 -11.40
CA PRO A 254 45.63 20.37 -11.11
C PRO A 254 46.10 20.09 -9.67
N PHE A 255 45.49 19.13 -8.97
CA PHE A 255 45.80 18.80 -7.59
C PHE A 255 45.58 17.31 -7.32
N GLU A 256 46.30 16.78 -6.33
CA GLU A 256 46.18 15.40 -5.89
C GLU A 256 44.79 15.13 -5.31
N GLU A 257 44.17 14.05 -5.78
CA GLU A 257 42.81 13.71 -5.37
C GLU A 257 42.81 12.80 -4.15
N ARG A 258 42.25 13.34 -3.07
CA ARG A 258 42.03 12.68 -1.78
C ARG A 258 40.56 12.73 -1.42
N TYR A 259 39.95 11.56 -1.29
CA TYR A 259 38.51 11.39 -1.06
C TYR A 259 38.21 11.03 0.39
N MET A 260 37.11 11.55 0.92
CA MET A 260 36.51 11.08 2.16
C MET A 260 35.23 10.29 1.84
N HIS A 261 35.09 9.10 2.42
CA HIS A 261 33.94 8.24 2.20
C HIS A 261 33.29 7.85 3.53
N ALA A 262 32.01 8.19 3.69
CA ALA A 262 31.20 7.84 4.86
C ALA A 262 29.78 7.41 4.44
N LEU A 263 29.60 7.01 3.18
CA LEU A 263 28.31 6.59 2.62
C LEU A 263 28.23 5.06 2.56
N PRO A 264 27.03 4.46 2.41
CA PRO A 264 26.89 3.02 2.32
C PRO A 264 27.62 2.44 1.10
N MET A 265 28.52 1.47 1.33
CA MET A 265 29.39 0.88 0.29
C MET A 265 28.65 -0.07 -0.66
N PHE A 266 27.47 -0.57 -0.28
CA PHE A 266 26.64 -1.46 -1.11
C PHE A 266 25.77 -0.72 -2.13
N HIS A 267 25.62 0.60 -2.00
CA HIS A 267 24.66 1.36 -2.82
C HIS A 267 25.28 1.76 -4.17
N ALA A 268 24.49 1.75 -5.24
CA ALA A 268 24.99 2.03 -6.59
C ALA A 268 25.67 3.40 -6.74
N SER A 269 25.32 4.39 -5.92
CA SER A 269 25.99 5.71 -5.94
C SER A 269 27.45 5.68 -5.46
N THR A 270 27.89 4.60 -4.80
CA THR A 270 29.23 4.47 -4.23
C THR A 270 30.04 3.36 -4.90
N VAL A 271 29.39 2.27 -5.32
CA VAL A 271 30.02 1.06 -5.89
C VAL A 271 31.02 1.39 -7.03
N PRO A 272 30.68 2.14 -8.10
CA PRO A 272 31.62 2.42 -9.18
C PRO A 272 32.87 3.19 -8.73
N MET A 273 32.68 4.17 -7.83
CA MET A 273 33.77 5.01 -7.34
C MET A 273 34.67 4.23 -6.40
N LEU A 274 34.08 3.65 -5.35
CA LEU A 274 34.80 3.10 -4.22
C LEU A 274 35.47 1.77 -4.54
N HIS A 275 34.77 0.89 -5.26
CA HIS A 275 35.26 -0.46 -5.50
C HIS A 275 36.17 -0.56 -6.72
N PHE A 276 35.93 0.25 -7.75
CA PHE A 276 36.66 0.15 -9.01
C PHE A 276 37.52 1.39 -9.29
N SER A 277 36.92 2.58 -9.29
CA SER A 277 37.58 3.81 -9.75
C SER A 277 38.76 4.24 -8.89
N THR A 278 38.66 4.09 -7.57
CA THR A 278 39.72 4.42 -6.62
C THR A 278 41.03 3.67 -6.95
N PHE A 279 40.91 2.38 -7.27
CA PHE A 279 42.07 1.53 -7.59
C PHE A 279 42.60 1.84 -8.99
N ARG A 280 41.70 1.94 -9.97
CA ARG A 280 42.06 2.25 -11.36
C ARG A 280 42.81 3.58 -11.48
N ALA A 281 42.39 4.61 -10.74
CA ALA A 281 43.01 5.94 -10.77
C ALA A 281 44.16 6.11 -9.74
N GLY A 282 44.44 5.11 -8.89
CA GLY A 282 45.48 5.20 -7.86
C GLY A 282 45.24 6.30 -6.82
N ARG A 283 43.97 6.58 -6.48
CA ARG A 283 43.58 7.72 -5.63
C ARG A 283 43.47 7.33 -4.16
N SER A 284 43.85 8.25 -3.27
CA SER A 284 43.71 8.03 -1.82
C SER A 284 42.26 8.23 -1.39
N THR A 285 41.63 7.18 -0.84
CA THR A 285 40.27 7.24 -0.28
C THR A 285 40.27 6.85 1.19
N TYR A 286 39.82 7.76 2.05
CA TYR A 286 39.72 7.56 3.49
C TYR A 286 38.29 7.14 3.82
N ILE A 287 38.13 5.92 4.33
CA ILE A 287 36.81 5.31 4.59
C ILE A 287 36.50 5.38 6.09
N MET A 288 35.33 5.90 6.42
CA MET A 288 34.73 5.80 7.74
C MET A 288 33.71 4.67 7.77
N ARG A 289 33.78 3.85 8.81
CA ARG A 289 32.80 2.77 9.05
C ARG A 289 31.38 3.33 9.21
N ARG A 290 31.25 4.46 9.90
CA ARG A 290 30.00 5.19 10.09
C ARG A 290 30.26 6.68 9.99
N TYR A 291 29.26 7.43 9.57
CA TYR A 291 29.33 8.88 9.63
C TYR A 291 29.15 9.35 11.10
N ASP A 292 30.12 10.12 11.59
CA ASP A 292 29.98 10.94 12.79
C ASP A 292 30.55 12.33 12.46
N LEU A 293 29.84 13.40 12.84
CA LEU A 293 30.16 14.74 12.34
C LEU A 293 31.57 15.19 12.74
N GLU A 294 31.91 15.10 14.03
CA GLU A 294 33.19 15.60 14.52
C GLU A 294 34.37 14.82 13.94
N GLY A 295 34.32 13.48 13.94
CA GLY A 295 35.33 12.64 13.34
C GLY A 295 35.43 12.84 11.83
N TYR A 296 34.32 13.07 11.13
CA TYR A 296 34.31 13.37 9.70
C TYR A 296 35.05 14.68 9.39
N LEU A 297 34.73 15.76 10.12
CA LEU A 297 35.40 17.06 9.97
C LEU A 297 36.89 17.00 10.37
N ALA A 298 37.21 16.35 11.49
CA ALA A 298 38.58 16.18 11.96
C ALA A 298 39.43 15.38 10.95
N ASN A 299 38.86 14.33 10.34
CA ASN A 299 39.55 13.53 9.32
C ASN A 299 39.72 14.30 8.00
N ILE A 300 38.76 15.14 7.60
CA ILE A 300 38.92 16.02 6.43
C ILE A 300 40.14 16.92 6.60
N GLU A 301 40.28 17.57 7.75
CA GLU A 301 41.42 18.45 8.04
C GLU A 301 42.72 17.64 8.14
N LYS A 302 42.73 16.57 8.95
CA LYS A 302 43.90 15.71 9.19
C LYS A 302 44.49 15.15 7.90
N TYR A 303 43.66 14.60 7.02
CA TYR A 303 44.11 13.97 5.77
C TYR A 303 44.16 14.95 4.59
N ARG A 304 43.78 16.21 4.81
CA ARG A 304 43.70 17.27 3.81
C ARG A 304 42.89 16.81 2.60
N VAL A 305 41.68 16.32 2.87
CA VAL A 305 40.76 15.81 1.85
C VAL A 305 40.45 16.92 0.83
N THR A 306 40.45 16.55 -0.44
CA THR A 306 40.23 17.47 -1.57
C THR A 306 38.88 17.27 -2.25
N HIS A 307 38.32 16.06 -2.16
CA HIS A 307 37.06 15.69 -2.80
C HIS A 307 36.10 15.10 -1.78
N LEU A 308 34.86 15.59 -1.81
CA LEU A 308 33.76 15.06 -1.01
C LEU A 308 32.70 14.47 -1.92
N ILE A 309 32.23 13.26 -1.60
CA ILE A 309 31.01 12.68 -2.16
C ILE A 309 30.04 12.54 -0.99
N ILE A 310 28.99 13.33 -1.01
CA ILE A 310 28.12 13.56 0.14
C ILE A 310 26.65 13.57 -0.26
N VAL A 311 25.79 13.55 0.75
CA VAL A 311 24.33 13.62 0.62
C VAL A 311 23.81 14.86 1.35
N PRO A 312 22.64 15.42 0.98
CA PRO A 312 22.13 16.66 1.57
C PRO A 312 22.08 16.68 3.12
N PRO A 313 21.72 15.58 3.83
CA PRO A 313 21.74 15.57 5.29
C PRO A 313 23.12 15.86 5.91
N ILE A 314 24.20 15.38 5.30
CA ILE A 314 25.56 15.65 5.78
C ILE A 314 25.90 17.13 5.58
N VAL A 315 25.53 17.70 4.44
CA VAL A 315 25.73 19.13 4.14
C VAL A 315 25.03 19.99 5.19
N ILE A 316 23.75 19.73 5.45
CA ILE A 316 22.96 20.48 6.43
C ILE A 316 23.57 20.36 7.83
N HIS A 317 23.96 19.14 8.24
CA HIS A 317 24.57 18.91 9.56
C HIS A 317 25.89 19.68 9.74
N ILE A 318 26.71 19.80 8.68
CA ILE A 318 27.93 20.60 8.70
C ILE A 318 27.60 22.10 8.84
N ILE A 319 26.68 22.62 8.04
CA ILE A 319 26.33 24.06 8.04
C ILE A 319 25.72 24.49 9.38
N MET A 320 24.92 23.64 10.00
CA MET A 320 24.24 23.94 11.27
C MET A 320 25.16 23.81 12.49
N SER A 321 26.31 23.14 12.36
CA SER A 321 27.18 22.84 13.49
C SER A 321 28.25 23.92 13.73
N PRO A 322 28.49 24.33 14.99
CA PRO A 322 29.62 25.19 15.34
C PRO A 322 30.97 24.51 15.11
N LEU A 323 31.02 23.18 14.93
CA LEU A 323 32.26 22.44 14.67
C LEU A 323 32.94 22.85 13.35
N SER A 324 32.19 23.44 12.42
CA SER A 324 32.73 24.04 11.20
C SER A 324 33.68 25.22 11.46
N GLN A 325 33.65 25.81 12.67
CA GLN A 325 34.59 26.83 13.13
C GLN A 325 35.83 26.21 13.81
N LYS A 326 35.72 24.95 14.27
CA LYS A 326 36.80 24.22 14.95
C LYS A 326 37.73 23.52 13.96
N TYR A 327 37.19 22.93 12.90
CA TYR A 327 37.95 22.17 11.90
C TYR A 327 37.86 22.82 10.51
N SER A 328 38.98 22.92 9.81
CA SER A 328 39.06 23.57 8.50
C SER A 328 38.63 22.64 7.36
N LEU A 329 37.70 23.12 6.53
CA LEU A 329 37.31 22.49 5.25
C LEU A 329 38.06 23.08 4.04
N LYS A 330 39.08 23.94 4.27
CA LYS A 330 39.79 24.67 3.21
C LYS A 330 40.74 23.81 2.36
N SER A 331 40.88 22.51 2.66
CA SER A 331 41.55 21.56 1.77
C SER A 331 40.62 21.06 0.66
N VAL A 332 39.30 21.11 0.86
CA VAL A 332 38.31 20.62 -0.12
C VAL A 332 38.26 21.56 -1.32
N ARG A 333 38.42 21.00 -2.52
CA ARG A 333 38.45 21.67 -3.83
C ARG A 333 37.22 21.38 -4.67
N SER A 334 36.53 20.27 -4.42
CA SER A 334 35.29 19.91 -5.12
C SER A 334 34.42 19.04 -4.21
N ALA A 335 33.11 19.29 -4.23
CA ALA A 335 32.14 18.47 -3.52
C ALA A 335 30.99 18.08 -4.44
N TRP A 336 30.65 16.79 -4.47
CA TRP A 336 29.52 16.24 -5.21
C TRP A 336 28.44 15.83 -4.22
N CYS A 337 27.25 16.41 -4.38
CA CYS A 337 26.08 16.12 -3.58
C CYS A 337 25.03 15.41 -4.44
N GLY A 338 24.51 14.27 -4.00
CA GLY A 338 23.52 13.52 -4.79
C GLY A 338 22.59 12.67 -3.94
N SER A 339 21.83 11.79 -4.60
CA SER A 339 20.80 10.91 -4.01
C SER A 339 19.52 11.61 -3.50
N ALA A 340 19.55 12.93 -3.30
CA ALA A 340 18.39 13.78 -3.04
C ALA A 340 18.68 15.22 -3.49
N PRO A 341 17.64 16.05 -3.77
CA PRO A 341 17.83 17.46 -4.12
C PRO A 341 18.54 18.25 -3.02
N LEU A 342 19.42 19.19 -3.40
CA LEU A 342 20.00 20.19 -2.53
C LEU A 342 19.49 21.56 -2.96
N ASP A 343 18.99 22.40 -2.06
CA ASP A 343 18.54 23.72 -2.46
C ASP A 343 19.73 24.69 -2.66
N LYS A 344 19.52 25.72 -3.48
CA LYS A 344 20.55 26.72 -3.83
C LYS A 344 21.13 27.46 -2.62
N ILE A 345 20.34 27.69 -1.57
CA ILE A 345 20.79 28.45 -0.39
C ILE A 345 21.74 27.58 0.41
N THR A 346 21.35 26.33 0.67
CA THR A 346 22.18 25.34 1.36
C THR A 346 23.46 25.06 0.58
N GLN A 347 23.38 24.92 -0.75
CA GLN A 347 24.55 24.78 -1.64
C GLN A 347 25.55 25.93 -1.46
N ARG A 348 25.08 27.19 -1.56
CA ARG A 348 25.93 28.38 -1.37
C ARG A 348 26.54 28.46 0.03
N ARG A 349 25.75 28.15 1.07
CA ARG A 349 26.22 28.15 2.46
C ARG A 349 27.32 27.11 2.68
N PHE A 350 27.19 25.92 2.11
CA PHE A 350 28.24 24.90 2.18
C PHE A 350 29.48 25.31 1.40
N GLN A 351 29.29 25.83 0.18
CA GLN A 351 30.39 26.26 -0.69
C GLN A 351 31.28 27.30 -0.01
N ALA A 352 30.69 28.23 0.75
CA ALA A 352 31.43 29.25 1.51
C ALA A 352 32.41 28.66 2.55
N LEU A 353 32.16 27.44 3.05
CA LEU A 353 33.04 26.76 3.99
C LEU A 353 34.27 26.13 3.31
N LEU A 354 34.17 25.79 2.02
CA LEU A 354 35.22 25.10 1.25
C LEU A 354 36.33 26.07 0.81
N ALA A 355 37.34 25.57 0.09
CA ALA A 355 38.37 26.43 -0.47
C ALA A 355 37.79 27.41 -1.50
N PRO A 356 38.41 28.58 -1.72
CA PRO A 356 37.96 29.53 -2.73
C PRO A 356 37.78 28.87 -4.10
N ASN A 357 36.72 29.24 -4.82
CA ASN A 357 36.37 28.73 -6.15
C ASN A 357 36.14 27.20 -6.21
N SER A 358 35.84 26.55 -5.08
CA SER A 358 35.48 25.12 -5.09
C SER A 358 34.04 24.95 -5.57
N PRO A 359 33.79 24.18 -6.64
CA PRO A 359 32.41 23.84 -7.02
C PRO A 359 31.78 22.88 -6.02
N VAL A 360 30.55 23.19 -5.64
CA VAL A 360 29.62 22.25 -5.00
C VAL A 360 28.60 21.89 -6.06
N THR A 361 28.66 20.67 -6.54
CA THR A 361 27.88 20.20 -7.69
C THR A 361 26.80 19.26 -7.22
N GLN A 362 25.57 19.46 -7.70
CA GLN A 362 24.56 18.41 -7.57
C GLN A 362 24.72 17.41 -8.71
N VAL A 363 24.69 16.13 -8.39
CA VAL A 363 24.77 15.05 -9.37
C VAL A 363 23.43 14.33 -9.45
N TRP A 364 22.95 14.07 -10.66
CA TRP A 364 21.80 13.20 -10.89
C TRP A 364 22.24 11.88 -11.52
N GLY A 365 21.50 10.84 -11.16
CA GLY A 365 21.91 9.47 -11.34
C GLY A 365 20.89 8.50 -10.74
N MET A 366 21.01 7.24 -11.13
CA MET A 366 20.17 6.16 -10.63
C MET A 366 20.91 4.82 -10.73
N THR A 367 20.43 3.80 -10.02
CA THR A 367 21.00 2.45 -10.06
C THR A 367 21.08 1.91 -11.49
N GLU A 368 20.05 2.17 -12.30
CA GLU A 368 19.96 1.74 -13.70
C GLU A 368 20.95 2.46 -14.63
N LEU A 369 21.52 3.59 -14.19
CA LEU A 369 22.57 4.32 -14.89
C LEU A 369 23.96 4.04 -14.32
N SER A 370 24.09 2.99 -13.50
CA SER A 370 25.31 2.57 -12.82
C SER A 370 25.84 3.53 -11.75
N ALA A 371 25.63 4.85 -11.88
CA ALA A 371 25.68 5.83 -10.80
C ALA A 371 25.30 7.22 -11.34
N ILE A 372 26.27 7.95 -11.90
CA ILE A 372 26.15 9.38 -12.26
C ILE A 372 25.82 9.49 -13.74
N ALA A 373 24.83 10.31 -14.07
CA ALA A 373 24.45 10.63 -15.45
C ALA A 373 24.66 12.10 -15.78
N THR A 374 24.61 12.98 -14.77
CA THR A 374 24.94 14.39 -14.92
C THR A 374 25.88 14.88 -13.83
N LEU A 375 26.83 15.74 -14.20
CA LEU A 375 27.63 16.51 -13.27
C LEU A 375 28.13 17.81 -13.91
N ILE A 376 28.71 18.65 -13.06
CA ILE A 376 29.58 19.77 -13.45
C ILE A 376 30.99 19.39 -13.04
N ASN A 377 31.93 19.53 -13.97
CA ASN A 377 33.32 19.19 -13.73
C ASN A 377 34.10 20.44 -13.31
N TYR A 378 35.01 20.28 -12.36
CA TYR A 378 35.98 21.32 -12.02
C TYR A 378 36.71 21.81 -13.28
N PRO A 379 36.95 23.13 -13.47
CA PRO A 379 36.69 24.23 -12.53
C PRO A 379 35.31 24.90 -12.70
N GLU A 380 34.42 24.37 -13.55
CA GLU A 380 33.09 24.94 -13.71
C GLU A 380 32.31 24.83 -12.39
N ALA A 381 31.54 25.87 -12.07
CA ALA A 381 30.71 25.93 -10.87
C ALA A 381 29.29 26.36 -11.24
N ASP A 382 28.35 25.90 -10.42
CA ASP A 382 26.94 26.31 -10.46
C ASP A 382 26.49 26.62 -9.05
N ASP A 383 25.54 27.54 -8.94
CA ASP A 383 24.89 27.94 -7.70
C ASP A 383 23.37 28.10 -7.84
N THR A 384 22.80 27.71 -8.99
CA THR A 384 21.35 27.80 -9.26
C THR A 384 20.58 26.61 -8.69
N GLY A 385 21.27 25.50 -8.44
CA GLY A 385 20.70 24.24 -8.01
C GLY A 385 20.50 23.23 -9.14
N SER A 386 21.24 23.36 -10.25
CA SER A 386 21.20 22.42 -11.35
C SER A 386 21.88 21.09 -11.00
N VAL A 387 21.52 20.02 -11.71
CA VAL A 387 22.23 18.73 -11.65
C VAL A 387 23.38 18.66 -12.66
N GLY A 388 23.73 19.79 -13.29
CA GLY A 388 24.83 19.89 -14.25
C GLY A 388 24.46 19.53 -15.68
N ARG A 389 25.44 18.95 -16.39
CA ARG A 389 25.31 18.50 -17.78
C ARG A 389 25.41 17.00 -17.85
N LEU A 390 24.80 16.43 -18.90
CA LEU A 390 24.99 15.03 -19.25
C LEU A 390 26.48 14.72 -19.34
N ILE A 391 26.87 13.58 -18.77
CA ILE A 391 28.21 13.04 -18.96
C ILE A 391 28.40 12.70 -20.45
N PRO A 392 29.64 12.60 -20.94
CA PRO A 392 29.89 12.34 -22.35
C PRO A 392 29.24 11.02 -22.79
N ASN A 393 28.87 10.95 -24.07
CA ASN A 393 28.25 9.77 -24.69
C ASN A 393 26.89 9.37 -24.11
N MET A 394 26.23 10.28 -23.39
CA MET A 394 24.83 10.13 -22.99
C MET A 394 23.92 10.98 -23.88
N GLU A 395 22.78 10.42 -24.23
CA GLU A 395 21.70 11.08 -24.94
C GLU A 395 20.49 11.18 -24.01
N ALA A 396 19.80 12.31 -24.02
CA ALA A 396 18.54 12.47 -23.31
C ALA A 396 17.49 13.15 -24.18
N LYS A 397 16.23 12.78 -23.96
CA LYS A 397 15.06 13.47 -24.50
C LYS A 397 14.01 13.69 -23.41
N LEU A 398 13.12 14.65 -23.64
CA LEU A 398 11.98 14.92 -22.78
C LEU A 398 10.70 14.49 -23.50
N VAL A 399 9.78 13.86 -22.78
CA VAL A 399 8.45 13.53 -23.29
C VAL A 399 7.35 14.10 -22.39
N ASP A 400 6.19 14.41 -22.98
CA ASP A 400 5.00 14.81 -22.23
C ASP A 400 4.22 13.59 -21.68
N ASP A 401 3.03 13.82 -21.13
CA ASP A 401 2.19 12.74 -20.58
C ASP A 401 1.58 11.82 -21.65
N ASP A 402 1.55 12.27 -22.91
CA ASP A 402 1.06 11.53 -24.08
C ASP A 402 2.22 10.89 -24.88
N ASP A 403 3.43 10.84 -24.29
CA ASP A 403 4.67 10.33 -24.89
C ASP A 403 5.19 11.11 -26.12
N ASN A 404 4.73 12.35 -26.34
CA ASN A 404 5.26 13.18 -27.41
C ASN A 404 6.59 13.83 -27.02
N ASN A 405 7.54 13.87 -27.96
CA ASN A 405 8.83 14.52 -27.75
C ASN A 405 8.68 16.03 -27.53
N ILE A 406 9.30 16.53 -26.47
CA ILE A 406 9.41 17.95 -26.15
C ILE A 406 10.76 18.46 -26.66
N SER A 407 10.75 19.23 -27.74
CA SER A 407 11.97 19.82 -28.33
C SER A 407 12.31 21.20 -27.77
N ALA A 408 11.39 21.84 -27.04
CA ALA A 408 11.58 23.16 -26.47
C ALA A 408 12.44 23.10 -25.19
N TYR A 409 13.37 24.06 -25.05
CA TYR A 409 14.03 24.33 -23.77
C TYR A 409 13.03 24.90 -22.75
N ASP A 410 13.42 24.93 -21.48
CA ASP A 410 12.64 25.48 -20.36
C ASP A 410 11.25 24.83 -20.15
N THR A 411 11.01 23.69 -20.81
CA THR A 411 9.76 22.94 -20.75
C THR A 411 9.99 21.64 -19.98
N ARG A 412 9.05 21.33 -19.09
CA ARG A 412 9.13 20.14 -18.22
C ARG A 412 8.57 18.92 -18.93
N GLY A 413 9.28 17.81 -18.83
CA GLY A 413 8.83 16.51 -19.30
C GLY A 413 9.51 15.38 -18.56
N GLU A 414 9.07 14.16 -18.80
CA GLU A 414 9.78 12.97 -18.30
C GLU A 414 11.11 12.84 -19.07
N ILE A 415 12.23 12.77 -18.35
CA ILE A 415 13.54 12.57 -18.98
C ILE A 415 13.74 11.09 -19.30
N LEU A 416 13.99 10.83 -20.57
CA LEU A 416 14.35 9.53 -21.11
C LEU A 416 15.82 9.58 -21.49
N ILE A 417 16.57 8.52 -21.20
CA ILE A 417 18.04 8.53 -21.33
C ILE A 417 18.59 7.27 -21.99
N ARG A 418 19.67 7.42 -22.77
CA ARG A 418 20.40 6.34 -23.43
C ARG A 418 21.90 6.58 -23.34
N GLY A 419 22.69 5.53 -23.18
CA GLY A 419 24.16 5.65 -23.20
C GLY A 419 24.87 4.45 -22.56
N PRO A 420 26.22 4.44 -22.53
CA PRO A 420 27.03 3.28 -22.17
C PRO A 420 27.01 2.94 -20.67
N THR A 421 26.55 3.86 -19.82
CA THR A 421 26.39 3.59 -18.38
C THR A 421 25.04 2.97 -18.03
N LEU A 422 24.13 2.87 -18.99
CA LEU A 422 22.82 2.27 -18.83
C LEU A 422 22.93 0.74 -18.77
N ILE A 423 22.18 0.14 -17.86
CA ILE A 423 22.10 -1.31 -17.70
C ILE A 423 21.49 -2.00 -18.94
N ASN A 424 21.80 -3.27 -19.12
CA ASN A 424 21.17 -4.10 -20.15
C ASN A 424 19.71 -4.43 -19.81
N GLY A 425 19.37 -4.45 -18.53
CA GLY A 425 18.03 -4.70 -18.02
C GLY A 425 18.01 -5.13 -16.56
N TYR A 426 16.81 -5.22 -15.99
CA TYR A 426 16.55 -5.84 -14.71
C TYR A 426 16.68 -7.36 -14.80
N PHE A 427 17.32 -7.95 -13.79
CA PHE A 427 17.50 -9.39 -13.70
C PHE A 427 16.16 -10.11 -13.48
N ASP A 428 15.91 -11.15 -14.29
CA ASP A 428 14.74 -12.03 -14.21
C ASP A 428 13.38 -11.28 -14.11
N ASN A 429 13.26 -10.15 -14.81
CA ASN A 429 12.07 -9.31 -14.76
C ASN A 429 11.62 -8.81 -16.15
N PRO A 430 11.03 -9.70 -16.97
CA PRO A 430 10.64 -9.38 -18.34
C PRO A 430 9.60 -8.24 -18.41
N LYS A 431 8.71 -8.15 -17.41
CA LYS A 431 7.73 -7.07 -17.32
C LYS A 431 8.40 -5.71 -17.14
N ALA A 432 9.31 -5.59 -16.15
CA ALA A 432 10.02 -4.34 -15.92
C ALA A 432 10.88 -3.96 -17.13
N ASN A 433 11.54 -4.92 -17.78
CA ASN A 433 12.33 -4.66 -18.98
C ASN A 433 11.49 -4.16 -20.15
N LYS A 434 10.30 -4.73 -20.36
CA LYS A 434 9.39 -4.25 -21.42
C LYS A 434 8.85 -2.84 -21.15
N GLU A 435 8.58 -2.51 -19.89
CA GLU A 435 7.96 -1.23 -19.51
C GLU A 435 8.97 -0.07 -19.38
N SER A 436 10.26 -0.39 -19.20
CA SER A 436 11.28 0.63 -18.85
C SER A 436 11.95 1.28 -20.06
N TYR A 437 11.72 0.77 -21.26
CA TYR A 437 12.28 1.32 -22.49
C TYR A 437 11.16 1.74 -23.44
N ASP A 438 11.37 2.84 -24.15
CA ASP A 438 10.49 3.21 -25.26
C ASP A 438 10.84 2.45 -26.55
N HIS A 439 10.13 2.76 -27.64
CA HIS A 439 10.33 2.13 -28.94
C HIS A 439 11.68 2.49 -29.61
N GLU A 440 12.37 3.53 -29.13
CA GLU A 440 13.68 3.98 -29.64
C GLU A 440 14.85 3.50 -28.77
N GLY A 441 14.58 2.73 -27.72
CA GLY A 441 15.56 2.19 -26.79
C GLY A 441 16.06 3.19 -25.73
N PHE A 442 15.31 4.27 -25.47
CA PHE A 442 15.59 5.15 -24.34
C PHE A 442 14.95 4.61 -23.07
N PHE A 443 15.70 4.67 -21.96
CA PHE A 443 15.22 4.27 -20.65
C PHE A 443 14.37 5.37 -20.01
N ARG A 444 13.17 4.99 -19.56
CA ARG A 444 12.22 5.84 -18.84
C ARG A 444 12.62 5.99 -17.39
N THR A 445 13.15 7.16 -17.03
CA THR A 445 13.69 7.39 -15.68
C THR A 445 12.60 7.55 -14.62
N GLY A 446 11.39 7.97 -15.03
CA GLY A 446 10.32 8.40 -14.15
C GLY A 446 10.61 9.71 -13.39
N ASP A 447 11.67 10.43 -13.76
CA ASP A 447 12.01 11.77 -13.25
C ASP A 447 11.51 12.83 -14.24
N ILE A 448 10.91 13.90 -13.72
CA ILE A 448 10.54 15.07 -14.51
C ILE A 448 11.70 16.05 -14.49
N ALA A 449 12.15 16.49 -15.66
CA ALA A 449 13.26 17.40 -15.81
C ALA A 449 12.97 18.49 -16.84
N TYR A 450 13.82 19.51 -16.87
CA TYR A 450 13.92 20.46 -17.97
C TYR A 450 15.39 20.84 -18.21
N CYS A 451 15.68 21.30 -19.43
CA CYS A 451 16.98 21.85 -19.80
C CYS A 451 16.85 23.37 -20.00
N ASP A 452 17.69 24.14 -19.30
CA ASP A 452 17.66 25.60 -19.37
C ASP A 452 18.18 26.11 -20.72
N SER A 453 17.43 27.03 -21.35
CA SER A 453 17.77 27.52 -22.70
C SER A 453 19.09 28.29 -22.77
N LYS A 454 19.51 28.94 -21.69
CA LYS A 454 20.68 29.85 -21.67
C LYS A 454 21.97 29.14 -21.29
N THR A 455 21.94 28.39 -20.20
CA THR A 455 23.08 27.73 -19.57
C THR A 455 23.29 26.31 -20.07
N LYS A 456 22.24 25.71 -20.67
CA LYS A 456 22.19 24.29 -21.07
C LYS A 456 22.37 23.33 -19.88
N LEU A 457 22.09 23.81 -18.67
CA LEU A 457 22.08 23.01 -17.45
C LEU A 457 20.75 22.26 -17.31
N TRP A 458 20.82 21.06 -16.74
CA TRP A 458 19.65 20.23 -16.47
C TRP A 458 19.19 20.41 -15.02
N TYR A 459 17.87 20.35 -14.83
CA TYR A 459 17.23 20.45 -13.52
C TYR A 459 16.20 19.35 -13.36
N ILE A 460 16.26 18.65 -12.23
CA ILE A 460 15.26 17.64 -11.86
C ILE A 460 14.19 18.32 -11.01
N VAL A 461 12.94 18.20 -11.43
CA VAL A 461 11.77 18.81 -10.78
C VAL A 461 11.30 17.93 -9.61
N ASP A 462 10.91 16.68 -9.92
CA ASP A 462 10.62 15.62 -8.95
C ASP A 462 10.40 14.29 -9.73
N ARG A 463 10.10 13.20 -9.03
CA ARG A 463 9.57 11.97 -9.61
C ARG A 463 8.14 12.20 -10.12
N LYS A 464 7.83 11.70 -11.32
CA LYS A 464 6.47 11.76 -11.92
C LYS A 464 5.37 11.27 -10.97
N LYS A 465 5.66 10.26 -10.15
CA LYS A 465 4.75 9.68 -9.15
C LYS A 465 4.67 10.43 -7.82
N GLU A 466 5.58 11.36 -7.55
CA GLU A 466 5.67 12.11 -6.29
C GLU A 466 5.15 13.55 -6.41
N LEU A 467 4.83 13.99 -7.62
CA LEU A 467 4.17 15.27 -7.87
C LEU A 467 2.78 15.30 -7.23
N ILE A 468 2.52 16.36 -6.47
CA ILE A 468 1.25 16.57 -5.79
C ILE A 468 0.25 17.09 -6.81
N LYS A 469 -0.84 16.35 -7.01
CA LYS A 469 -1.87 16.69 -8.00
C LYS A 469 -2.88 17.66 -7.41
N VAL A 470 -2.56 18.95 -7.47
CA VAL A 470 -3.44 20.03 -6.99
C VAL A 470 -4.33 20.53 -8.12
N ARG A 471 -5.53 19.98 -8.24
CA ARG A 471 -6.52 20.26 -9.29
C ARG A 471 -5.91 19.95 -10.66
N ALA A 472 -5.85 20.93 -11.56
CA ALA A 472 -5.21 20.80 -12.87
C ALA A 472 -3.69 21.04 -12.83
N PHE A 473 -3.10 21.31 -11.65
CA PHE A 473 -1.68 21.65 -11.51
C PHE A 473 -0.90 20.51 -10.86
N GLN A 474 0.34 20.31 -11.32
CA GLN A 474 1.29 19.42 -10.68
C GLN A 474 2.26 20.25 -9.84
N VAL A 475 2.27 20.01 -8.53
CA VAL A 475 3.07 20.74 -7.56
C VAL A 475 4.24 19.86 -7.12
N ALA A 476 5.47 20.39 -7.20
CA ALA A 476 6.67 19.66 -6.83
C ALA A 476 6.97 19.85 -5.33
N PRO A 477 6.87 18.81 -4.49
CA PRO A 477 7.20 18.92 -3.08
C PRO A 477 8.57 19.56 -2.76
N PRO A 478 9.68 19.25 -3.47
CA PRO A 478 10.98 19.88 -3.23
C PRO A 478 10.97 21.41 -3.35
N GLU A 479 10.12 21.97 -4.21
CA GLU A 479 9.98 23.43 -4.34
C GLU A 479 9.37 24.04 -3.07
N LEU A 480 8.39 23.37 -2.47
CA LEU A 480 7.77 23.80 -1.22
C LEU A 480 8.73 23.57 -0.05
N GLU A 481 9.42 22.44 -0.02
CA GLU A 481 10.44 22.11 0.99
C GLU A 481 11.54 23.18 1.02
N ALA A 482 12.06 23.60 -0.14
CA ALA A 482 13.07 24.65 -0.24
C ALA A 482 12.59 26.00 0.28
N VAL A 483 11.33 26.38 0.00
CA VAL A 483 10.75 27.62 0.52
C VAL A 483 10.54 27.55 2.02
N ILE A 484 10.11 26.41 2.57
CA ILE A 484 9.96 26.23 4.02
C ILE A 484 11.33 26.28 4.72
N MET A 485 12.37 25.72 4.10
CA MET A 485 13.75 25.71 4.60
C MET A 485 14.41 27.09 4.61
N ASP A 486 13.90 28.07 3.84
CA ASP A 486 14.35 29.48 3.90
C ASP A 486 13.96 30.18 5.22
N HIS A 487 13.03 29.60 5.99
CA HIS A 487 12.61 30.17 7.26
C HIS A 487 13.73 30.03 8.33
N PRO A 488 14.16 31.12 9.00
CA PRO A 488 15.35 31.10 9.90
C PRO A 488 15.24 30.11 11.06
N HIS A 489 14.01 29.81 11.49
CA HIS A 489 13.69 28.92 12.59
C HIS A 489 13.31 27.49 12.18
N VAL A 490 13.50 27.10 10.92
CA VAL A 490 13.31 25.73 10.44
C VAL A 490 14.68 25.03 10.27
N VAL A 491 14.71 23.74 10.59
CA VAL A 491 15.92 22.88 10.50
C VAL A 491 15.82 21.87 9.36
N ASP A 492 14.64 21.31 9.13
CA ASP A 492 14.38 20.29 8.10
C ASP A 492 12.89 20.33 7.73
N ALA A 493 12.54 19.93 6.51
CA ALA A 493 11.16 19.91 6.04
C ALA A 493 10.91 18.79 5.02
N ALA A 494 9.68 18.27 5.01
CA ALA A 494 9.19 17.35 3.99
C ALA A 494 7.75 17.72 3.60
N VAL A 495 7.41 17.57 2.32
CA VAL A 495 6.06 17.88 1.83
C VAL A 495 5.48 16.67 1.10
N ILE A 496 4.19 16.39 1.35
CA ILE A 496 3.42 15.36 0.64
C ILE A 496 2.06 15.90 0.20
N GLY A 497 1.49 15.25 -0.82
CA GLY A 497 0.08 15.42 -1.17
C GLY A 497 -0.79 14.65 -0.19
N VAL A 498 -1.81 15.32 0.36
CA VAL A 498 -2.85 14.73 1.19
C VAL A 498 -4.16 14.81 0.44
N GLN A 499 -4.84 13.69 0.35
CA GLN A 499 -6.14 13.57 -0.29
C GLN A 499 -7.12 13.05 0.78
N GLU A 500 -8.12 13.85 1.14
CA GLU A 500 -9.09 13.48 2.19
C GLU A 500 -10.18 12.55 1.66
N SER A 501 -10.49 12.63 0.36
CA SER A 501 -11.41 11.71 -0.33
C SER A 501 -10.94 11.39 -1.75
N ILE A 502 -11.29 10.21 -2.28
CA ILE A 502 -10.90 9.78 -3.64
C ILE A 502 -11.42 10.69 -4.76
N TYR A 503 -12.37 11.59 -4.45
CA TYR A 503 -12.99 12.54 -5.38
C TYR A 503 -12.38 13.94 -5.28
N GLU A 504 -11.47 14.17 -4.34
CA GLU A 504 -10.80 15.45 -4.15
C GLU A 504 -9.41 15.50 -4.78
N SER A 505 -9.01 16.72 -5.12
CA SER A 505 -7.62 17.06 -5.42
C SER A 505 -6.71 16.69 -4.24
N GLU A 506 -5.44 16.39 -4.53
CA GLU A 506 -4.44 16.40 -3.46
C GLU A 506 -4.18 17.85 -3.04
N PHE A 507 -3.91 18.05 -1.76
CA PHE A 507 -3.48 19.33 -1.20
C PHE A 507 -2.14 19.16 -0.49
N PRO A 508 -1.19 20.10 -0.65
CA PRO A 508 0.11 19.98 0.01
C PRO A 508 0.00 20.06 1.54
N ARG A 509 0.63 19.12 2.24
CA ARG A 509 0.88 19.15 3.69
C ARG A 509 2.39 19.17 3.94
N ALA A 510 2.83 20.03 4.86
CA ALA A 510 4.23 20.08 5.29
C ALA A 510 4.44 19.41 6.65
N TYR A 511 5.59 18.75 6.79
CA TYR A 511 6.16 18.27 8.05
C TYR A 511 7.45 19.05 8.30
N VAL A 512 7.58 19.65 9.48
CA VAL A 512 8.61 20.66 9.77
C VAL A 512 9.34 20.33 11.07
N VAL A 513 10.67 20.35 11.03
CA VAL A 513 11.53 20.27 12.21
C VAL A 513 11.93 21.69 12.62
N ARG A 514 11.61 22.07 13.85
CA ARG A 514 11.90 23.40 14.39
C ARG A 514 13.35 23.49 14.85
N ARG A 515 13.89 24.71 14.81
CA ARG A 515 15.15 25.03 15.46
C ARG A 515 14.95 25.04 16.97
N ASP A 516 15.89 24.47 17.71
CA ASP A 516 15.89 24.44 19.17
C ASP A 516 16.33 25.81 19.75
N THR A 517 15.48 26.83 19.56
CA THR A 517 15.59 28.16 20.18
C THR A 517 14.21 28.61 20.67
N PRO A 518 14.11 29.57 21.60
CA PRO A 518 12.82 30.09 22.07
C PRO A 518 11.90 30.56 20.92
N GLU A 519 12.48 31.20 19.91
CA GLU A 519 11.77 31.68 18.72
C GLU A 519 11.37 30.53 17.78
N GLY A 520 12.21 29.48 17.68
CA GLY A 520 11.85 28.27 16.95
C GLY A 520 10.76 27.45 17.63
N ALA A 521 10.75 27.41 18.96
CA ALA A 521 9.68 26.80 19.73
C ALA A 521 8.35 27.57 19.62
N ALA A 522 8.40 28.89 19.37
CA ALA A 522 7.23 29.74 19.20
C ALA A 522 6.58 29.68 17.81
N LEU A 523 7.22 29.04 16.81
CA LEU A 523 6.67 28.93 15.45
C LEU A 523 5.28 28.31 15.45
N THR A 524 4.38 28.80 14.61
CA THR A 524 3.03 28.23 14.43
C THR A 524 2.83 27.68 13.02
N GLU A 525 1.76 26.90 12.83
CA GLU A 525 1.35 26.45 11.49
C GLU A 525 1.07 27.64 10.56
N GLU A 526 0.48 28.71 11.08
CA GLU A 526 0.11 29.89 10.30
C GLU A 526 1.34 30.70 9.86
N ASP A 527 2.40 30.74 10.68
CA ASP A 527 3.67 31.38 10.30
C ASP A 527 4.29 30.71 9.07
N ILE A 528 4.29 29.37 9.03
CA ILE A 528 4.80 28.59 7.90
C ILE A 528 3.90 28.77 6.66
N LYS A 529 2.57 28.72 6.83
CA LYS A 529 1.62 28.97 5.73
C LYS A 529 1.79 30.36 5.14
N THR A 530 1.95 31.38 5.98
CA THR A 530 2.17 32.77 5.57
C THR A 530 3.50 32.92 4.85
N HIS A 531 4.57 32.29 5.36
CA HIS A 531 5.88 32.30 4.74
C HIS A 531 5.87 31.72 3.32
N VAL A 532 5.16 30.60 3.12
CA VAL A 532 4.97 29.95 1.81
C VAL A 532 4.07 30.78 0.90
N ALA A 533 2.95 31.28 1.41
CA ALA A 533 1.97 32.04 0.63
C ALA A 533 2.52 33.38 0.09
N GLY A 534 3.50 33.97 0.78
CA GLY A 534 4.20 35.17 0.33
C GLY A 534 5.23 34.93 -0.79
N ARG A 535 5.59 33.66 -1.07
CA ARG A 535 6.65 33.30 -2.03
C ARG A 535 6.16 32.44 -3.20
N LEU A 536 5.09 31.67 -3.02
CA LEU A 536 4.58 30.72 -4.01
C LEU A 536 3.14 31.02 -4.44
N ALA A 537 2.79 30.56 -5.66
CA ALA A 537 1.45 30.71 -6.23
C ALA A 537 0.37 30.02 -5.38
N LYS A 538 -0.88 30.50 -5.49
CA LYS A 538 -2.02 30.06 -4.64
C LYS A 538 -2.23 28.55 -4.60
N TYR A 539 -2.09 27.85 -5.74
CA TYR A 539 -2.27 26.40 -5.83
C TYR A 539 -1.12 25.59 -5.20
N LYS A 540 -0.03 26.22 -4.76
CA LYS A 540 1.09 25.61 -4.03
C LYS A 540 1.01 25.84 -2.52
N ARG A 541 -0.10 26.39 -2.02
CA ARG A 541 -0.27 26.65 -0.58
C ARG A 541 -0.48 25.35 0.19
N LEU A 542 -0.08 25.36 1.45
CA LEU A 542 -0.17 24.21 2.37
C LEU A 542 -1.60 24.01 2.89
N GLU A 543 -2.57 23.81 1.99
CA GLU A 543 -3.99 23.73 2.34
C GLU A 543 -4.34 22.48 3.17
N ALA A 544 -3.54 21.41 3.07
CA ALA A 544 -3.69 20.25 3.97
C ALA A 544 -2.98 20.42 5.32
N GLY A 545 -2.39 21.58 5.59
CA GLY A 545 -1.85 21.97 6.88
C GLY A 545 -0.36 21.74 7.10
N VAL A 546 0.10 22.03 8.32
CA VAL A 546 1.50 21.86 8.76
C VAL A 546 1.55 20.98 10.02
N ARG A 547 2.54 20.10 10.10
CA ARG A 547 2.81 19.28 11.28
C ARG A 547 4.25 19.48 11.72
N PHE A 548 4.45 19.62 13.02
CA PHE A 548 5.78 19.71 13.61
C PHE A 548 6.21 18.34 14.09
N VAL A 549 7.42 17.93 13.73
CA VAL A 549 7.99 16.62 14.03
C VAL A 549 9.41 16.77 14.56
N ASP A 550 9.85 15.80 15.35
CA ASP A 550 11.20 15.82 15.92
C ASP A 550 12.28 15.59 14.85
N SER A 551 11.96 14.80 13.82
CA SER A 551 12.86 14.53 12.69
C SER A 551 12.10 14.13 11.42
N ILE A 552 12.73 14.34 10.27
CA ILE A 552 12.24 13.84 8.98
C ILE A 552 12.82 12.43 8.74
N PRO A 553 11.99 11.38 8.54
CA PRO A 553 12.45 10.03 8.30
C PRO A 553 13.13 9.95 6.93
N LYS A 554 14.39 9.52 6.93
CA LYS A 554 15.23 9.38 5.73
C LYS A 554 15.83 7.97 5.66
N ASN A 555 16.03 7.45 4.45
CA ASN A 555 16.77 6.20 4.27
C ASN A 555 18.29 6.43 4.47
N PRO A 556 19.13 5.38 4.51
CA PRO A 556 20.58 5.54 4.67
C PRO A 556 21.28 6.36 3.58
N SER A 557 20.66 6.53 2.40
CA SER A 557 21.17 7.41 1.34
C SER A 557 20.69 8.87 1.45
N GLY A 558 20.01 9.23 2.55
CA GLY A 558 19.52 10.59 2.82
C GLY A 558 18.20 10.97 2.13
N LYS A 559 17.53 10.04 1.44
CA LYS A 559 16.26 10.27 0.74
C LYS A 559 15.09 10.25 1.73
N ILE A 560 14.21 11.25 1.65
CA ILE A 560 13.00 11.35 2.47
C ILE A 560 12.07 10.17 2.22
N LEU A 561 11.68 9.47 3.30
CA LEU A 561 10.74 8.35 3.26
C LEU A 561 9.29 8.86 3.31
N LYS A 562 8.83 9.54 2.25
CA LYS A 562 7.47 10.11 2.15
C LYS A 562 6.35 9.10 2.42
N ARG A 563 6.59 7.79 2.20
CA ARG A 563 5.69 6.69 2.57
C ARG A 563 5.29 6.72 4.05
N VAL A 564 6.22 7.01 4.95
CA VAL A 564 5.96 7.04 6.41
C VAL A 564 4.90 8.09 6.73
N PHE A 565 5.03 9.29 6.16
CA PHE A 565 4.04 10.36 6.31
C PHE A 565 2.70 10.00 5.63
N ARG A 566 2.71 9.40 4.44
CA ARG A 566 1.48 8.92 3.79
C ARG A 566 0.76 7.86 4.63
N GLU A 567 1.48 6.96 5.29
CA GLU A 567 0.91 5.97 6.20
C GLU A 567 0.35 6.61 7.47
N GLN A 568 1.01 7.62 8.03
CA GLN A 568 0.48 8.41 9.14
C GLN A 568 -0.81 9.12 8.74
N VAL A 569 -0.84 9.79 7.58
CA VAL A 569 -2.06 10.39 7.02
C VAL A 569 -3.15 9.34 6.81
N LYS A 570 -2.83 8.15 6.27
CA LYS A 570 -3.80 7.05 6.16
C LYS A 570 -4.35 6.63 7.52
N LYS A 571 -3.51 6.56 8.56
CA LYS A 571 -3.94 6.24 9.93
C LYS A 571 -4.77 7.36 10.56
N GLU A 572 -4.42 8.63 10.35
CA GLU A 572 -5.17 9.80 10.80
C GLU A 572 -6.56 9.86 10.14
N LEU A 573 -6.62 9.67 8.82
CA LEU A 573 -7.86 9.61 8.05
C LEU A 573 -8.69 8.37 8.43
N ALA A 574 -8.04 7.24 8.71
CA ALA A 574 -8.71 6.02 9.20
C ALA A 574 -9.17 6.15 10.67
N ALA A 575 -8.51 6.95 11.50
CA ALA A 575 -8.91 7.23 12.88
C ALA A 575 -10.04 8.28 12.96
N LYS A 576 -10.17 9.14 11.94
CA LYS A 576 -11.32 10.04 11.75
C LYS A 576 -12.56 9.36 11.15
N GLN A 577 -12.44 8.12 10.67
CA GLN A 577 -13.59 7.31 10.24
C GLN A 577 -13.98 6.35 11.37
N PRO A 578 -15.26 6.26 11.76
CA PRO A 578 -15.70 5.19 12.66
C PRO A 578 -15.37 3.84 12.03
N LYS A 579 -14.56 3.02 12.73
CA LYS A 579 -14.18 1.67 12.28
C LYS A 579 -15.43 0.81 12.16
N LEU A 580 -15.84 0.53 10.94
CA LEU A 580 -16.89 -0.44 10.66
C LEU A 580 -16.32 -1.85 10.90
N PRO A 581 -16.98 -2.71 11.70
CA PRO A 581 -16.52 -4.06 12.00
C PRO A 581 -16.75 -4.99 10.80
N ARG A 582 -15.93 -4.86 9.76
CA ARG A 582 -15.98 -5.73 8.57
C ARG A 582 -14.79 -6.69 8.54
N HIS A 583 -14.99 -7.89 8.00
CA HIS A 583 -14.06 -9.01 7.92
C HIS A 583 -13.45 -9.45 9.26
N LEU A 584 -14.09 -9.10 10.39
CA LEU A 584 -13.69 -9.57 11.71
C LEU A 584 -14.15 -11.01 11.97
N ARG A 585 -15.21 -11.44 11.28
CA ARG A 585 -15.83 -12.77 11.42
C ARG A 585 -16.13 -13.34 10.05
N THR A 586 -16.06 -14.66 9.95
CA THR A 586 -16.38 -15.36 8.69
C THR A 586 -17.89 -15.47 8.49
N TYR A 587 -18.34 -15.64 7.24
CA TYR A 587 -19.76 -15.88 6.94
C TYR A 587 -20.29 -17.13 7.66
N THR A 588 -19.46 -18.15 7.87
CA THR A 588 -19.82 -19.37 8.59
C THR A 588 -20.06 -19.09 10.07
N ASP A 589 -19.26 -18.21 10.68
CA ASP A 589 -19.44 -17.82 12.08
C ASP A 589 -20.66 -16.93 12.27
N LEU A 590 -20.91 -16.01 11.34
CA LEU A 590 -22.07 -15.12 11.37
C LEU A 590 -23.36 -15.92 11.18
N GLY A 591 -23.43 -16.75 10.14
CA GLY A 591 -24.57 -17.59 9.83
C GLY A 591 -24.87 -18.61 10.94
N PHE A 592 -23.83 -19.23 11.51
CA PHE A 592 -24.01 -20.16 12.63
C PHE A 592 -24.59 -19.47 13.87
N GLU A 593 -24.05 -18.30 14.23
CA GLU A 593 -24.56 -17.56 15.38
C GLU A 593 -26.02 -17.15 15.21
N ALA A 594 -26.38 -16.62 14.04
CA ALA A 594 -27.76 -16.25 13.74
C ALA A 594 -28.69 -17.48 13.86
N GLY A 595 -28.28 -18.62 13.30
CA GLY A 595 -29.06 -19.85 13.38
C GLY A 595 -29.18 -20.42 14.79
N VAL A 596 -28.13 -20.34 15.62
CA VAL A 596 -28.20 -20.73 17.05
C VAL A 596 -29.21 -19.85 17.78
N LYS A 597 -29.16 -18.53 17.58
CA LYS A 597 -30.10 -17.59 18.18
C LYS A 597 -31.55 -17.89 17.77
N ALA A 598 -31.79 -18.18 16.50
CA ALA A 598 -33.13 -18.53 16.00
C ALA A 598 -33.66 -19.85 16.57
N LEU A 599 -32.82 -20.89 16.67
CA LEU A 599 -33.21 -22.19 17.27
C LEU A 599 -33.50 -22.06 18.77
N LEU A 600 -32.71 -21.27 19.50
CA LEU A 600 -32.95 -20.98 20.92
C LEU A 600 -34.27 -20.21 21.13
N ASP A 601 -34.51 -19.16 20.33
CA ASP A 601 -35.76 -18.40 20.39
C ASP A 601 -36.99 -19.26 20.08
N ALA A 602 -36.87 -20.16 19.10
CA ALA A 602 -37.90 -21.12 18.75
C ALA A 602 -38.06 -22.24 19.79
N GLY A 603 -37.13 -22.42 20.72
CA GLY A 603 -37.16 -23.46 21.73
C GLY A 603 -37.02 -24.88 21.17
N ILE A 604 -36.37 -25.03 20.01
CA ILE A 604 -36.21 -26.32 19.32
C ILE A 604 -34.75 -26.66 19.08
N LYS A 605 -34.50 -27.92 18.72
CA LYS A 605 -33.18 -28.41 18.28
C LYS A 605 -33.16 -28.57 16.77
N TYR A 606 -31.97 -28.60 16.19
CA TYR A 606 -31.79 -28.84 14.78
C TYR A 606 -32.33 -30.22 14.32
N ASP A 607 -32.47 -31.19 15.22
CA ASP A 607 -33.02 -32.52 14.94
C ASP A 607 -34.47 -32.53 14.39
N VAL A 608 -35.22 -31.45 14.57
CA VAL A 608 -36.60 -31.34 14.04
C VAL A 608 -36.70 -30.45 12.80
N VAL A 609 -35.58 -29.90 12.33
CA VAL A 609 -35.55 -29.13 11.08
C VAL A 609 -35.53 -30.11 9.92
N GLU A 610 -36.45 -29.93 8.97
CA GLU A 610 -36.66 -30.85 7.85
C GLU A 610 -36.14 -30.29 6.52
N ALA A 611 -35.92 -28.97 6.43
CA ALA A 611 -35.24 -28.33 5.31
C ALA A 611 -34.49 -27.06 5.75
N GLY A 612 -33.39 -26.75 5.05
CA GLY A 612 -32.61 -25.53 5.22
C GLY A 612 -32.71 -24.63 3.99
N VAL A 613 -32.78 -23.31 4.20
CA VAL A 613 -32.66 -22.31 3.13
C VAL A 613 -31.52 -21.36 3.48
N ALA A 614 -30.47 -21.36 2.66
CA ALA A 614 -29.29 -20.51 2.80
C ALA A 614 -29.35 -19.35 1.80
N CYS A 615 -29.26 -18.12 2.30
CA CYS A 615 -29.44 -16.90 1.54
C CYS A 615 -28.12 -16.11 1.46
N TYR A 616 -27.51 -16.01 0.28
CA TYR A 616 -26.25 -15.27 0.07
C TYR A 616 -26.04 -14.87 -1.39
N CYS A 617 -25.31 -13.77 -1.62
CA CYS A 617 -24.94 -13.26 -2.93
C CYS A 617 -23.44 -13.43 -3.23
N PHE A 618 -22.57 -13.25 -2.23
CA PHE A 618 -21.10 -13.26 -2.40
C PHE A 618 -20.41 -14.49 -1.78
N GLY A 619 -21.07 -15.64 -1.83
CA GLY A 619 -20.53 -16.93 -1.39
C GLY A 619 -20.30 -17.90 -2.55
N ASP A 620 -19.42 -18.87 -2.33
CA ASP A 620 -19.20 -19.98 -3.27
C ASP A 620 -20.36 -20.98 -3.24
N THR A 621 -20.43 -21.85 -4.25
CA THR A 621 -21.57 -22.77 -4.52
C THR A 621 -22.04 -23.62 -3.34
N CYS A 622 -21.19 -23.89 -2.35
CA CYS A 622 -21.48 -24.71 -1.17
C CYS A 622 -21.45 -23.95 0.17
N SER A 623 -21.50 -22.61 0.14
CA SER A 623 -21.46 -21.79 1.37
C SER A 623 -22.63 -22.08 2.32
N GLY A 624 -23.82 -22.35 1.78
CA GLY A 624 -24.98 -22.72 2.61
C GLY A 624 -24.78 -24.04 3.35
N GLN A 625 -24.37 -25.09 2.65
CA GLN A 625 -24.08 -26.40 3.22
C GLN A 625 -23.04 -26.29 4.33
N ARG A 626 -21.95 -25.56 4.07
CA ARG A 626 -20.91 -25.32 5.07
C ARG A 626 -21.46 -24.65 6.33
N THR A 627 -22.33 -23.65 6.19
CA THR A 627 -22.98 -22.98 7.33
C THR A 627 -23.87 -23.94 8.11
N PHE A 628 -24.74 -24.70 7.43
CA PHE A 628 -25.72 -25.59 8.06
C PHE A 628 -25.10 -26.84 8.72
N TYR A 629 -24.03 -27.42 8.16
CA TYR A 629 -23.40 -28.62 8.71
C TYR A 629 -22.83 -28.43 10.12
N GLN A 630 -22.59 -27.19 10.54
CA GLN A 630 -22.19 -26.86 11.92
C GLN A 630 -23.27 -27.25 12.94
N PHE A 631 -24.56 -27.22 12.56
CA PHE A 631 -25.68 -27.65 13.41
C PHE A 631 -25.81 -29.18 13.48
N GLY A 632 -25.48 -29.87 12.39
CA GLY A 632 -25.53 -31.33 12.25
C GLY A 632 -25.62 -31.74 10.78
N MET A 633 -25.14 -32.93 10.44
CA MET A 633 -25.22 -33.48 9.08
C MET A 633 -26.41 -34.45 8.97
N THR A 634 -27.63 -33.89 9.02
CA THR A 634 -28.89 -34.64 9.09
C THR A 634 -29.36 -35.24 7.76
N GLY A 635 -28.76 -34.83 6.64
CA GLY A 635 -29.19 -35.24 5.30
C GLY A 635 -30.41 -34.48 4.76
N ILE A 636 -30.86 -33.42 5.45
CA ILE A 636 -31.97 -32.58 4.98
C ILE A 636 -31.59 -31.80 3.71
N PRO A 637 -32.55 -31.47 2.84
CA PRO A 637 -32.30 -30.59 1.70
C PRO A 637 -31.90 -29.19 2.17
N ILE A 638 -30.88 -28.63 1.51
CA ILE A 638 -30.41 -27.25 1.70
C ILE A 638 -30.52 -26.51 0.37
N TYR A 639 -31.34 -25.47 0.33
CA TYR A 639 -31.54 -24.62 -0.84
C TYR A 639 -30.68 -23.37 -0.75
N ASN A 640 -29.76 -23.18 -1.70
CA ASN A 640 -28.96 -21.96 -1.82
C ASN A 640 -29.72 -20.95 -2.69
N VAL A 641 -30.00 -19.76 -2.14
CA VAL A 641 -30.84 -18.73 -2.76
C VAL A 641 -30.05 -17.43 -2.94
N ASN A 642 -30.12 -16.86 -4.15
CA ASN A 642 -29.60 -15.54 -4.50
C ASN A 642 -30.63 -14.83 -5.39
N ASN A 643 -31.03 -13.63 -5.00
CA ASN A 643 -31.98 -12.77 -5.71
C ASN A 643 -31.68 -11.29 -5.44
N ALA A 644 -30.40 -10.90 -5.59
CA ALA A 644 -29.89 -9.57 -5.31
C ALA A 644 -30.22 -9.09 -3.87
N CYS A 645 -30.62 -7.85 -3.68
CA CYS A 645 -30.93 -7.32 -2.34
C CYS A 645 -32.17 -7.95 -1.68
N ALA A 646 -33.03 -8.64 -2.45
CA ALA A 646 -34.22 -9.36 -1.96
C ALA A 646 -33.93 -10.82 -1.53
N THR A 647 -32.66 -11.23 -1.51
CA THR A 647 -32.23 -12.62 -1.25
C THR A 647 -32.79 -13.20 0.06
N GLY A 648 -32.62 -12.48 1.18
CA GLY A 648 -33.14 -12.94 2.49
C GLY A 648 -34.66 -13.14 2.50
N SER A 649 -35.40 -12.21 1.92
CA SER A 649 -36.87 -12.30 1.84
C SER A 649 -37.36 -13.35 0.85
N THR A 650 -36.61 -13.59 -0.23
CA THR A 650 -36.85 -14.70 -1.16
C THR A 650 -36.72 -16.04 -0.45
N GLY A 651 -35.71 -16.20 0.41
CA GLY A 651 -35.56 -17.40 1.23
C GLY A 651 -36.70 -17.59 2.23
N LEU A 652 -37.18 -16.51 2.85
CA LEU A 652 -38.36 -16.55 3.71
C LEU A 652 -39.62 -16.99 2.93
N HIS A 653 -39.81 -16.47 1.72
CA HIS A 653 -40.90 -16.87 0.84
C HIS A 653 -40.81 -18.34 0.42
N LEU A 654 -39.62 -18.83 0.09
CA LEU A 654 -39.39 -20.24 -0.23
C LEU A 654 -39.73 -21.13 0.97
N ALA A 655 -39.28 -20.78 2.18
CA ALA A 655 -39.59 -21.53 3.40
C ALA A 655 -41.10 -21.55 3.68
N ARG A 656 -41.79 -20.42 3.54
CA ARG A 656 -43.26 -20.36 3.64
C ARG A 656 -43.92 -21.26 2.60
N THR A 657 -43.42 -21.28 1.36
CA THR A 657 -43.97 -22.11 0.29
C THR A 657 -43.80 -23.60 0.59
N ILE A 658 -42.62 -24.02 1.07
CA ILE A 658 -42.35 -25.41 1.48
C ILE A 658 -43.31 -25.84 2.60
N VAL A 659 -43.48 -24.97 3.62
CA VAL A 659 -44.37 -25.22 4.75
C VAL A 659 -45.84 -25.23 4.34
N GLY A 660 -46.28 -24.23 3.57
CA GLY A 660 -47.65 -24.10 3.09
C GLY A 660 -48.06 -25.20 2.11
N GLY A 661 -47.12 -25.68 1.30
CA GLY A 661 -47.29 -26.85 0.43
C GLY A 661 -47.25 -28.18 1.18
N GLY A 662 -46.92 -28.18 2.47
CA GLY A 662 -46.88 -29.37 3.31
C GLY A 662 -45.70 -30.30 3.06
N THR A 663 -44.65 -29.84 2.36
CA THR A 663 -43.44 -30.62 2.09
C THR A 663 -42.55 -30.77 3.33
N ALA A 664 -42.59 -29.78 4.23
CA ALA A 664 -41.95 -29.83 5.54
C ALA A 664 -42.80 -29.09 6.59
N ASP A 665 -42.70 -29.48 7.85
CA ASP A 665 -43.37 -28.84 8.98
C ASP A 665 -42.47 -27.85 9.73
N CYS A 666 -41.14 -27.94 9.54
CA CYS A 666 -40.16 -27.03 10.16
C CYS A 666 -38.99 -26.74 9.21
N VAL A 667 -38.84 -25.48 8.81
CA VAL A 667 -37.80 -25.00 7.87
C VAL A 667 -36.98 -23.91 8.54
N MET A 668 -35.65 -24.04 8.45
CA MET A 668 -34.71 -23.05 8.96
C MET A 668 -34.15 -22.21 7.80
N VAL A 669 -34.26 -20.89 7.90
CA VAL A 669 -33.72 -19.94 6.93
C VAL A 669 -32.55 -19.21 7.56
N ILE A 670 -31.39 -19.18 6.89
CA ILE A 670 -30.20 -18.44 7.34
C ILE A 670 -29.69 -17.61 6.19
N GLY A 671 -29.55 -16.30 6.41
CA GLY A 671 -28.92 -15.38 5.49
C GLY A 671 -27.64 -14.81 6.07
N PHE A 672 -26.62 -14.63 5.24
CA PHE A 672 -25.33 -14.12 5.66
C PHE A 672 -24.60 -13.40 4.52
N GLU A 673 -23.75 -12.44 4.86
CA GLU A 673 -22.78 -11.83 3.95
C GLU A 673 -21.50 -11.41 4.68
N THR A 674 -20.41 -11.40 3.92
CA THR A 674 -19.19 -10.64 4.22
C THR A 674 -18.81 -9.84 2.97
N MET A 675 -18.88 -8.52 3.02
CA MET A 675 -18.86 -7.65 1.83
C MET A 675 -17.67 -6.69 1.80
N ASP A 676 -17.08 -6.53 0.62
CA ASP A 676 -16.01 -5.56 0.36
C ASP A 676 -16.45 -4.10 0.60
N PRO A 677 -15.53 -3.21 0.99
CA PRO A 677 -15.82 -1.79 1.13
C PRO A 677 -16.02 -1.08 -0.22
N GLY A 678 -16.95 -0.12 -0.22
CA GLY A 678 -17.28 0.71 -1.38
C GLY A 678 -18.57 0.28 -2.07
N SER A 679 -18.77 0.74 -3.30
CA SER A 679 -19.91 0.35 -4.12
C SER A 679 -19.81 -1.13 -4.53
N ILE A 680 -20.96 -1.79 -4.69
CA ILE A 680 -21.04 -3.16 -5.20
C ILE A 680 -20.49 -3.17 -6.63
N LYS A 681 -19.46 -4.02 -6.87
CA LYS A 681 -18.85 -4.23 -8.18
C LYS A 681 -19.26 -5.59 -8.74
N SER A 682 -19.20 -5.75 -10.05
CA SER A 682 -19.30 -7.08 -10.65
C SER A 682 -18.02 -7.86 -10.34
N THR A 683 -18.16 -9.05 -9.76
CA THR A 683 -17.05 -9.97 -9.51
C THR A 683 -16.63 -10.72 -10.78
N TRP A 684 -17.53 -10.83 -11.75
CA TRP A 684 -17.31 -11.56 -12.99
C TRP A 684 -17.34 -10.61 -14.19
N HIS A 685 -16.32 -10.70 -15.04
CA HIS A 685 -16.12 -9.81 -16.18
C HIS A 685 -16.16 -10.56 -17.52
N ASP A 686 -16.37 -11.87 -17.49
CA ASP A 686 -16.41 -12.80 -18.63
C ASP A 686 -17.84 -13.10 -19.12
N LYS A 687 -18.85 -12.44 -18.55
CA LYS A 687 -20.27 -12.65 -18.87
C LYS A 687 -21.04 -11.34 -18.99
N PRO A 688 -22.18 -11.34 -19.72
CA PRO A 688 -23.03 -10.15 -19.84
C PRO A 688 -23.45 -9.61 -18.48
N ASP A 689 -23.47 -8.28 -18.38
CA ASP A 689 -23.97 -7.58 -17.20
C ASP A 689 -25.50 -7.75 -17.09
N PRO A 690 -26.03 -8.34 -16.01
CA PRO A 690 -27.47 -8.48 -15.81
C PRO A 690 -28.22 -7.15 -15.85
N LEU A 691 -27.55 -6.05 -15.45
CA LEU A 691 -28.10 -4.69 -15.46
C LEU A 691 -27.89 -3.96 -16.79
N GLY A 692 -27.26 -4.57 -17.80
CA GLY A 692 -26.87 -3.91 -19.05
C GLY A 692 -28.02 -3.19 -19.78
N PRO A 693 -29.16 -3.87 -20.07
CA PRO A 693 -30.30 -3.24 -20.75
C PRO A 693 -30.88 -2.05 -19.96
N THR A 694 -31.13 -2.26 -18.66
CA THR A 694 -31.70 -1.22 -17.78
C THR A 694 -30.75 -0.05 -17.59
N THR A 695 -29.45 -0.30 -17.53
CA THR A 695 -28.40 0.73 -17.47
C THR A 695 -28.37 1.56 -18.75
N SER A 696 -28.51 0.90 -19.91
CA SER A 696 -28.56 1.59 -21.21
C SER A 696 -29.77 2.52 -21.29
N LEU A 697 -30.92 2.08 -20.79
CA LEU A 697 -32.13 2.90 -20.73
C LEU A 697 -31.98 4.08 -19.77
N MET A 698 -31.42 3.87 -18.57
CA MET A 698 -31.11 4.94 -17.62
C MET A 698 -30.17 5.99 -18.24
N HIS A 699 -29.09 5.55 -18.89
CA HIS A 699 -28.14 6.44 -19.57
C HIS A 699 -28.79 7.21 -20.73
N ALA A 700 -29.71 6.59 -21.47
CA ALA A 700 -30.44 7.26 -22.54
C ALA A 700 -31.35 8.40 -22.02
N MET A 701 -31.81 8.32 -20.76
CA MET A 701 -32.66 9.35 -20.14
C MET A 701 -31.88 10.43 -19.39
N TYR A 702 -30.79 10.07 -18.70
CA TYR A 702 -30.10 10.97 -17.76
C TYR A 702 -28.60 11.15 -18.06
N GLY A 703 -28.09 10.56 -19.14
CA GLY A 703 -26.66 10.53 -19.47
C GLY A 703 -25.88 9.51 -18.64
N SER A 704 -24.60 9.32 -19.00
CA SER A 704 -23.66 8.50 -18.25
C SER A 704 -22.80 9.38 -17.35
N HIS A 705 -22.55 8.92 -16.12
CA HIS A 705 -21.81 9.65 -15.09
C HIS A 705 -20.83 8.72 -14.37
N ASP A 706 -19.76 9.28 -13.80
CA ASP A 706 -18.70 8.52 -13.11
C ASP A 706 -19.10 8.02 -11.70
N SER A 707 -20.20 8.52 -11.16
CA SER A 707 -20.75 8.08 -9.86
C SER A 707 -21.19 6.60 -9.86
N PRO A 708 -21.28 5.92 -8.70
CA PRO A 708 -21.71 4.52 -8.63
C PRO A 708 -23.05 4.26 -9.34
N ARG A 709 -23.08 3.26 -10.24
CA ARG A 709 -24.25 2.95 -11.09
C ARG A 709 -25.56 2.80 -10.31
N THR A 710 -25.57 2.05 -9.22
CA THR A 710 -26.79 1.86 -8.40
C THR A 710 -27.27 3.17 -7.80
N ALA A 711 -26.36 4.06 -7.37
CA ALA A 711 -26.73 5.38 -6.87
C ALA A 711 -27.36 6.25 -7.97
N GLN A 712 -26.92 6.12 -9.22
CA GLN A 712 -27.54 6.81 -10.36
C GLN A 712 -29.00 6.42 -10.54
N PHE A 713 -29.34 5.11 -10.44
CA PHE A 713 -30.74 4.65 -10.57
C PHE A 713 -31.66 5.36 -9.56
N PHE A 714 -31.30 5.30 -8.28
CA PHE A 714 -32.12 5.86 -7.21
C PHE A 714 -32.08 7.38 -7.14
N ALA A 715 -30.97 8.02 -7.51
CA ALA A 715 -30.89 9.47 -7.57
C ALA A 715 -31.68 10.04 -8.76
N ASN A 716 -31.66 9.37 -9.92
CA ASN A 716 -32.48 9.78 -11.06
C ASN A 716 -33.98 9.58 -10.79
N ALA A 717 -34.37 8.53 -10.06
CA ALA A 717 -35.73 8.37 -9.57
C ALA A 717 -36.13 9.52 -8.63
N ALA A 718 -35.22 9.95 -7.74
CA ALA A 718 -35.43 11.13 -6.89
C ALA A 718 -35.62 12.41 -7.72
N LYS A 719 -34.77 12.65 -8.73
CA LYS A 719 -34.91 13.81 -9.64
C LYS A 719 -36.24 13.82 -10.37
N GLU A 720 -36.68 12.67 -10.88
CA GLU A 720 -37.98 12.55 -11.52
C GLU A 720 -39.12 12.85 -10.53
N TYR A 721 -39.03 12.32 -9.31
CA TYR A 721 -40.02 12.55 -8.27
C TYR A 721 -40.11 14.04 -7.87
N MET A 722 -38.97 14.72 -7.70
CA MET A 722 -38.91 16.17 -7.47
C MET A 722 -39.56 16.94 -8.61
N SER A 723 -39.22 16.61 -9.86
CA SER A 723 -39.75 17.28 -11.04
C SER A 723 -41.26 17.08 -11.22
N LYS A 724 -41.80 15.93 -10.82
CA LYS A 724 -43.23 15.61 -10.99
C LYS A 724 -44.10 16.14 -9.86
N TYR A 725 -43.61 16.08 -8.62
CA TYR A 725 -44.45 16.20 -7.43
C TYR A 725 -44.03 17.31 -6.47
N GLY A 726 -42.96 18.06 -6.78
CA GLY A 726 -42.56 19.23 -5.97
C GLY A 726 -41.79 18.89 -4.69
N ALA A 727 -41.29 17.67 -4.56
CA ALA A 727 -40.35 17.32 -3.50
C ALA A 727 -39.01 18.05 -3.69
N GLU A 728 -38.28 18.23 -2.59
CA GLU A 728 -36.99 18.90 -2.53
C GLU A 728 -35.88 17.92 -2.14
N ALA A 729 -34.63 18.26 -2.44
CA ALA A 729 -33.48 17.45 -2.04
C ALA A 729 -33.45 17.20 -0.50
N ARG A 730 -33.92 18.19 0.27
CA ARG A 730 -34.02 18.14 1.73
C ARG A 730 -35.01 17.07 2.23
N ASP A 731 -36.06 16.75 1.46
CA ASP A 731 -36.98 15.67 1.84
C ASP A 731 -36.26 14.32 1.86
N PHE A 732 -35.41 14.06 0.87
CA PHE A 732 -34.57 12.86 0.87
C PHE A 732 -33.51 12.87 1.98
N ALA A 733 -33.07 14.06 2.43
CA ALA A 733 -32.11 14.20 3.54
C ALA A 733 -32.77 13.90 4.88
N GLU A 734 -34.02 14.32 5.06
CA GLU A 734 -34.79 14.06 6.26
C GLU A 734 -35.03 12.55 6.46
N VAL A 735 -35.27 11.78 5.40
CA VAL A 735 -35.30 10.31 5.48
C VAL A 735 -33.99 9.75 6.04
N GLY A 736 -32.84 10.21 5.53
CA GLY A 736 -31.53 9.81 6.05
C GLY A 736 -31.36 10.16 7.53
N ARG A 737 -31.75 11.38 7.93
CA ARG A 737 -31.72 11.85 9.32
C ARG A 737 -32.56 10.95 10.24
N ILE A 738 -33.78 10.61 9.82
CA ILE A 738 -34.69 9.72 10.56
C ILE A 738 -34.07 8.32 10.71
N SER A 739 -33.51 7.74 9.64
CA SER A 739 -32.85 6.43 9.72
C SER A 739 -31.69 6.40 10.73
N HIS A 740 -30.82 7.42 10.73
CA HIS A 740 -29.73 7.52 11.70
C HIS A 740 -30.24 7.73 13.14
N GLU A 741 -31.30 8.52 13.31
CA GLU A 741 -31.95 8.71 14.61
C GLU A 741 -32.56 7.41 15.16
N HIS A 742 -33.29 6.66 14.32
CA HIS A 742 -33.84 5.34 14.67
C HIS A 742 -32.73 4.35 15.04
N SER A 743 -31.61 4.37 14.31
CA SER A 743 -30.49 3.44 14.50
C SER A 743 -29.83 3.52 15.88
N SER A 744 -29.81 4.71 16.50
CA SER A 744 -29.26 4.92 17.85
C SER A 744 -29.94 4.08 18.94
N ARG A 745 -31.15 3.58 18.66
CA ARG A 745 -31.92 2.69 19.54
C ARG A 745 -31.76 1.22 19.19
N ASN A 746 -30.94 0.87 18.20
CA ASN A 746 -30.78 -0.50 17.72
C ASN A 746 -29.38 -1.05 18.05
N PRO A 747 -29.27 -2.04 18.96
CA PRO A 747 -27.97 -2.62 19.32
C PRO A 747 -27.32 -3.42 18.18
N TYR A 748 -28.05 -3.68 17.08
CA TYR A 748 -27.52 -4.33 15.88
C TYR A 748 -27.19 -3.33 14.77
N ALA A 749 -27.37 -2.02 14.99
CA ALA A 749 -27.09 -1.05 13.96
C ALA A 749 -25.59 -0.81 13.81
N GLN A 750 -25.14 -0.75 12.56
CA GLN A 750 -23.75 -0.50 12.20
C GLN A 750 -23.31 0.93 12.52
N TYR A 751 -24.20 1.91 12.33
CA TYR A 751 -24.02 3.29 12.78
C TYR A 751 -25.01 3.59 13.91
N ASN A 752 -24.55 4.36 14.90
CA ASN A 752 -25.37 4.83 16.03
C ASN A 752 -25.26 6.34 16.23
N ASP A 753 -24.54 7.02 15.34
CA ASP A 753 -24.38 8.47 15.39
C ASP A 753 -25.70 9.14 14.99
N ILE A 754 -26.07 10.19 15.73
CA ILE A 754 -27.23 11.01 15.42
C ILE A 754 -26.75 12.24 14.66
N TYR A 755 -27.30 12.47 13.47
CA TYR A 755 -26.94 13.58 12.60
C TYR A 755 -28.07 14.62 12.56
N SER A 756 -27.71 15.90 12.44
CA SER A 756 -28.65 16.93 12.01
C SER A 756 -28.95 16.78 10.51
N ILE A 757 -30.03 17.37 10.03
CA ILE A 757 -30.34 17.35 8.59
C ILE A 757 -29.27 18.10 7.78
N GLU A 758 -28.70 19.16 8.35
CA GLU A 758 -27.58 19.90 7.76
C GLU A 758 -26.33 19.02 7.62
N ASP A 759 -26.05 18.14 8.59
CA ASP A 759 -24.96 17.17 8.47
C ASP A 759 -25.18 16.18 7.31
N ILE A 760 -26.43 15.73 7.11
CA ILE A 760 -26.79 14.85 5.99
C ILE A 760 -26.57 15.57 4.65
N GLU A 761 -27.06 16.80 4.53
CA GLU A 761 -26.95 17.64 3.32
C GLU A 761 -25.49 18.00 2.98
N GLN A 762 -24.66 18.23 3.99
CA GLN A 762 -23.24 18.59 3.83
C GLN A 762 -22.32 17.37 3.65
N SER A 763 -22.82 16.16 3.90
CA SER A 763 -22.05 14.95 3.67
C SER A 763 -21.71 14.78 2.18
N ALA A 764 -20.63 14.05 1.89
CA ALA A 764 -20.09 13.93 0.53
C ALA A 764 -21.17 13.55 -0.50
N MET A 765 -21.31 14.35 -1.55
CA MET A 765 -22.25 14.09 -2.65
C MET A 765 -21.85 12.81 -3.39
N ILE A 766 -22.79 11.87 -3.54
CA ILE A 766 -22.58 10.64 -4.30
C ILE A 766 -23.14 10.79 -5.71
N HIS A 767 -24.40 11.20 -5.80
CA HIS A 767 -25.05 11.58 -7.05
C HIS A 767 -26.29 12.40 -6.71
N TYR A 768 -26.34 13.66 -7.13
CA TYR A 768 -27.43 14.58 -6.74
C TYR A 768 -28.82 13.95 -6.98
N PRO A 769 -29.76 13.99 -6.02
CA PRO A 769 -29.70 14.69 -4.73
C PRO A 769 -29.12 13.86 -3.56
N LEU A 770 -28.52 12.70 -3.83
CA LEU A 770 -28.06 11.75 -2.83
C LEU A 770 -26.62 12.01 -2.36
N THR A 771 -26.46 12.25 -1.07
CA THR A 771 -25.21 12.36 -0.30
C THR A 771 -24.88 11.04 0.39
N LYS A 772 -23.66 10.95 0.93
CA LYS A 772 -23.12 9.72 1.52
C LYS A 772 -23.98 9.18 2.67
N LEU A 773 -24.49 10.06 3.54
CA LEU A 773 -25.30 9.64 4.70
C LEU A 773 -26.73 9.22 4.34
N GLN A 774 -27.14 9.39 3.08
CA GLN A 774 -28.40 8.88 2.52
C GLN A 774 -28.24 7.54 1.80
N CYS A 775 -27.03 6.98 1.75
CA CYS A 775 -26.70 5.75 1.05
C CYS A 775 -26.37 4.64 2.05
N SER A 776 -26.98 3.47 1.89
CA SER A 776 -26.63 2.31 2.70
C SER A 776 -25.17 1.89 2.51
N PRO A 777 -24.46 1.50 3.59
CA PRO A 777 -23.13 0.93 3.47
C PRO A 777 -23.23 -0.53 2.99
N THR A 778 -22.18 -1.01 2.31
CA THR A 778 -21.93 -2.46 2.27
C THR A 778 -21.60 -2.96 3.68
N SER A 779 -22.07 -4.14 4.05
CA SER A 779 -22.02 -4.59 5.44
C SER A 779 -21.85 -6.10 5.56
N ASP A 780 -21.14 -6.51 6.60
CA ASP A 780 -21.15 -7.89 7.06
C ASP A 780 -22.34 -8.11 7.99
N GLY A 781 -22.93 -9.30 7.96
CA GLY A 781 -23.99 -9.63 8.90
C GLY A 781 -24.73 -10.91 8.56
N ALA A 782 -25.52 -11.39 9.51
CA ALA A 782 -26.37 -12.56 9.34
C ALA A 782 -27.72 -12.39 10.05
N GLY A 783 -28.73 -13.10 9.54
CA GLY A 783 -30.07 -13.19 10.12
C GLY A 783 -30.62 -14.59 9.91
N ALA A 784 -31.51 -15.04 10.78
CA ALA A 784 -32.12 -16.36 10.66
C ALA A 784 -33.55 -16.37 11.19
N ALA A 785 -34.38 -17.24 10.61
CA ALA A 785 -35.76 -17.44 11.01
C ALA A 785 -36.12 -18.94 10.97
N ILE A 786 -37.00 -19.35 11.89
CA ILE A 786 -37.59 -20.68 11.91
C ILE A 786 -39.05 -20.57 11.48
N ILE A 787 -39.40 -21.22 10.38
CA ILE A 787 -40.74 -21.21 9.80
C ILE A 787 -41.37 -22.58 10.01
N VAL A 788 -42.54 -22.59 10.63
CA VAL A 788 -43.22 -23.83 11.03
C VAL A 788 -44.66 -23.86 10.53
N SER A 789 -45.17 -25.05 10.28
CA SER A 789 -46.57 -25.24 9.93
C SER A 789 -47.49 -25.11 11.13
N GLU A 790 -48.78 -24.93 10.88
CA GLU A 790 -49.78 -25.02 11.94
C GLU A 790 -49.81 -26.42 12.60
N ARG A 791 -49.52 -27.48 11.83
CA ARG A 791 -49.41 -28.86 12.38
C ARG A 791 -48.30 -28.94 13.42
N PHE A 792 -47.14 -28.35 13.12
CA PHE A 792 -46.01 -28.29 14.04
C PHE A 792 -46.38 -27.55 15.33
N LEU A 793 -47.07 -26.41 15.22
CA LEU A 793 -47.54 -25.65 16.40
C LEU A 793 -48.60 -26.38 17.21
N ARG A 794 -49.49 -27.17 16.57
CA ARG A 794 -50.43 -28.04 17.28
C ARG A 794 -49.72 -29.15 18.05
N ALA A 795 -48.66 -29.71 17.49
CA ALA A 795 -47.82 -30.70 18.17
C ALA A 795 -46.96 -30.06 19.30
N HIS A 796 -46.70 -28.76 19.23
CA HIS A 796 -45.89 -28.00 20.20
C HIS A 796 -46.66 -26.79 20.76
N PRO A 797 -47.74 -27.01 21.54
CA PRO A 797 -48.65 -25.94 21.95
C PRO A 797 -47.99 -24.83 22.78
N HIS A 798 -46.92 -25.15 23.49
CA HIS A 798 -46.12 -24.19 24.28
C HIS A 798 -45.41 -23.12 23.42
N LEU A 799 -45.24 -23.35 22.11
CA LEU A 799 -44.63 -22.40 21.18
C LEU A 799 -45.65 -21.41 20.59
N ARG A 800 -46.94 -21.71 20.70
CA ARG A 800 -48.01 -20.99 20.00
C ARG A 800 -48.12 -19.52 20.38
N SER A 801 -47.86 -19.17 21.64
CA SER A 801 -47.89 -17.79 22.14
C SER A 801 -46.74 -16.91 21.60
N LYS A 802 -45.65 -17.53 21.16
CA LYS A 802 -44.46 -16.87 20.60
C LYS A 802 -44.49 -16.77 19.07
N ALA A 803 -45.27 -17.61 18.42
CA ALA A 803 -45.35 -17.65 16.97
C ALA A 803 -45.99 -16.38 16.39
N ILE A 804 -45.38 -15.85 15.32
CA ILE A 804 -45.91 -14.75 14.53
C ILE A 804 -46.36 -15.34 13.19
N LEU A 805 -47.59 -15.01 12.80
CA LEU A 805 -48.21 -15.47 11.56
C LEU A 805 -47.71 -14.63 10.38
N ILE A 806 -47.21 -15.28 9.34
CA ILE A 806 -47.10 -14.67 8.01
C ILE A 806 -48.50 -14.66 7.40
N ALA A 807 -49.22 -13.54 7.57
CA ALA A 807 -50.63 -13.41 7.21
C ALA A 807 -50.84 -13.19 5.71
N GLY A 808 -49.87 -12.60 5.03
CA GLY A 808 -49.85 -12.46 3.58
C GLY A 808 -48.43 -12.23 3.09
N GLN A 809 -48.09 -12.77 1.93
CA GLN A 809 -46.76 -12.61 1.36
C GLN A 809 -46.80 -12.74 -0.17
N ALA A 810 -46.14 -11.84 -0.86
CA ALA A 810 -45.96 -11.90 -2.30
C ALA A 810 -44.49 -11.70 -2.68
N LEU A 811 -44.00 -12.56 -3.57
CA LEU A 811 -42.73 -12.39 -4.29
C LEU A 811 -43.08 -12.14 -5.76
N MET A 812 -42.65 -11.02 -6.33
CA MET A 812 -42.94 -10.66 -7.72
C MET A 812 -41.69 -10.18 -8.46
N SER A 813 -41.72 -10.30 -9.78
CA SER A 813 -40.66 -9.86 -10.69
C SER A 813 -41.16 -8.72 -11.59
N ASP A 814 -40.23 -8.17 -12.37
CA ASP A 814 -40.47 -7.08 -13.29
C ASP A 814 -41.48 -7.47 -14.39
N THR A 815 -42.15 -6.45 -14.92
CA THR A 815 -42.95 -6.49 -16.15
C THR A 815 -42.37 -5.51 -17.16
N GLU A 816 -42.88 -5.48 -18.39
CA GLU A 816 -42.42 -4.52 -19.41
C GLU A 816 -42.50 -3.06 -18.94
N GLU A 817 -43.46 -2.72 -18.08
CA GLU A 817 -43.59 -1.40 -17.43
C GLU A 817 -42.32 -0.94 -16.71
N GLY A 818 -41.54 -1.87 -16.13
CA GLY A 818 -40.27 -1.57 -15.45
C GLY A 818 -39.16 -1.13 -16.41
N TYR A 819 -39.35 -1.29 -17.73
CA TYR A 819 -38.46 -0.83 -18.79
C TYR A 819 -39.05 0.38 -19.55
N SER A 820 -40.00 1.09 -18.93
CA SER A 820 -40.50 2.36 -19.46
C SER A 820 -39.49 3.49 -19.32
N ARG A 821 -39.73 4.61 -20.01
CA ARG A 821 -38.92 5.83 -19.89
C ARG A 821 -39.22 6.61 -18.59
N SER A 822 -39.10 5.95 -17.44
CA SER A 822 -39.25 6.52 -16.10
C SER A 822 -38.23 5.91 -15.15
N ALA A 823 -37.39 6.73 -14.53
CA ALA A 823 -36.47 6.33 -13.48
C ALA A 823 -37.19 5.82 -12.21
N ILE A 824 -38.39 6.33 -11.89
CA ILE A 824 -39.23 5.81 -10.79
C ILE A 824 -39.62 4.34 -11.07
N GLU A 825 -39.96 4.01 -12.31
CA GLU A 825 -40.30 2.63 -12.68
C GLU A 825 -39.05 1.73 -12.75
N LEU A 826 -37.90 2.26 -13.19
CA LEU A 826 -36.64 1.49 -13.20
C LEU A 826 -36.17 1.04 -11.82
N VAL A 827 -36.59 1.74 -10.75
CA VAL A 827 -36.34 1.35 -9.36
C VAL A 827 -37.48 0.51 -8.77
N GLY A 828 -38.40 0.01 -9.59
CA GLY A 828 -39.34 -1.05 -9.21
C GLY A 828 -40.69 -0.58 -8.64
N PHE A 829 -41.10 0.68 -8.85
CA PHE A 829 -42.34 1.22 -8.27
C PHE A 829 -43.59 0.34 -8.49
N ARG A 830 -43.95 0.03 -9.75
CA ARG A 830 -45.12 -0.83 -10.02
C ARG A 830 -44.94 -2.26 -9.55
N MET A 831 -43.72 -2.77 -9.60
CA MET A 831 -43.41 -4.10 -9.07
C MET A 831 -43.72 -4.16 -7.56
N CYS A 832 -43.27 -3.17 -6.79
CA CYS A 832 -43.57 -3.03 -5.37
C CYS A 832 -45.09 -2.90 -5.12
N GLN A 833 -45.78 -2.09 -5.93
CA GLN A 833 -47.22 -1.89 -5.79
C GLN A 833 -48.03 -3.17 -6.00
N ARG A 834 -47.72 -3.97 -7.02
CA ARG A 834 -48.41 -5.24 -7.26
C ARG A 834 -48.18 -6.24 -6.12
N ALA A 835 -46.93 -6.33 -5.62
CA ALA A 835 -46.60 -7.21 -4.50
C ALA A 835 -47.33 -6.78 -3.22
N ALA A 836 -47.38 -5.48 -2.94
CA ALA A 836 -48.11 -4.94 -1.80
C ALA A 836 -49.61 -5.27 -1.88
N LEU A 837 -50.26 -5.00 -3.02
CA LEU A 837 -51.67 -5.30 -3.23
C LEU A 837 -51.99 -6.78 -3.00
N ALA A 838 -51.14 -7.69 -3.52
CA ALA A 838 -51.31 -9.12 -3.32
C ALA A 838 -51.15 -9.53 -1.85
N ALA A 839 -50.11 -9.03 -1.17
CA ALA A 839 -49.86 -9.34 0.24
C ALA A 839 -50.95 -8.79 1.17
N PHE A 840 -51.44 -7.56 0.94
CA PHE A 840 -52.57 -6.99 1.68
C PHE A 840 -53.87 -7.76 1.45
N LYS A 841 -54.14 -8.16 0.20
CA LYS A 841 -55.32 -8.96 -0.15
C LYS A 841 -55.29 -10.32 0.56
N GLU A 842 -54.16 -11.01 0.53
CA GLU A 842 -53.99 -12.30 1.21
C GLU A 842 -54.15 -12.15 2.73
N ALA A 843 -53.58 -11.08 3.30
CA ALA A 843 -53.68 -10.81 4.73
C ALA A 843 -55.05 -10.25 5.19
N GLY A 844 -55.94 -9.86 4.27
CA GLY A 844 -57.25 -9.30 4.58
C GLY A 844 -57.19 -8.00 5.39
N ILE A 845 -56.25 -7.11 5.08
CA ILE A 845 -56.03 -5.81 5.76
C ILE A 845 -55.77 -4.69 4.77
N LYS A 846 -55.79 -3.45 5.25
CA LYS A 846 -55.51 -2.23 4.47
C LYS A 846 -54.16 -1.62 4.88
N PRO A 847 -53.50 -0.83 4.01
CA PRO A 847 -52.24 -0.14 4.35
C PRO A 847 -52.31 0.66 5.65
N ARG A 848 -53.41 1.39 5.88
CA ARG A 848 -53.66 2.16 7.11
C ARG A 848 -53.67 1.37 8.42
N ASP A 849 -53.77 0.04 8.35
CA ASP A 849 -53.75 -0.83 9.54
C ASP A 849 -52.31 -1.09 10.01
N ILE A 850 -51.30 -0.75 9.19
CA ILE A 850 -49.88 -0.91 9.49
C ILE A 850 -49.39 0.33 10.25
N LYS A 851 -48.88 0.11 11.47
CA LYS A 851 -48.26 1.15 12.31
C LYS A 851 -46.73 1.10 12.34
N VAL A 852 -46.15 -0.01 11.89
CA VAL A 852 -44.71 -0.20 11.84
C VAL A 852 -44.35 -1.01 10.59
N CYS A 853 -43.33 -0.56 9.87
CA CYS A 853 -42.82 -1.27 8.72
C CYS A 853 -41.30 -1.22 8.64
N GLU A 854 -40.74 -2.21 7.97
CA GLU A 854 -39.35 -2.22 7.52
C GLU A 854 -39.37 -2.22 6.00
N VAL A 855 -38.78 -1.22 5.38
CA VAL A 855 -38.76 -1.02 3.93
C VAL A 855 -37.32 -0.98 3.42
N HIS A 856 -37.14 -1.37 2.17
CA HIS A 856 -35.84 -1.40 1.51
C HIS A 856 -35.29 0.01 1.20
N ASP A 857 -34.64 0.67 2.15
CA ASP A 857 -34.03 1.98 2.02
C ASP A 857 -32.54 1.89 1.64
N CYS A 858 -32.18 1.14 0.59
CA CYS A 858 -30.78 1.12 0.14
C CYS A 858 -30.26 2.54 -0.20
N PHE A 859 -31.18 3.42 -0.58
CA PHE A 859 -31.02 4.87 -0.66
C PHE A 859 -32.30 5.54 -0.13
N SER A 860 -32.16 6.75 0.43
CA SER A 860 -33.30 7.48 1.00
C SER A 860 -34.44 7.77 0.00
N SER A 861 -34.11 7.93 -1.29
CA SER A 861 -35.13 8.08 -2.34
C SER A 861 -35.98 6.83 -2.54
N ASN A 862 -35.41 5.64 -2.34
CA ASN A 862 -36.20 4.42 -2.48
C ASN A 862 -37.22 4.27 -1.35
N GLU A 863 -36.86 4.65 -0.12
CA GLU A 863 -37.82 4.65 0.99
C GLU A 863 -39.02 5.54 0.66
N LEU A 864 -38.76 6.79 0.29
CA LEU A 864 -39.81 7.77 0.01
C LEU A 864 -40.75 7.31 -1.11
N ILE A 865 -40.19 6.85 -2.24
CA ILE A 865 -40.96 6.35 -3.39
C ILE A 865 -41.75 5.09 -3.02
N THR A 866 -41.16 4.21 -2.20
CA THR A 866 -41.79 2.96 -1.77
C THR A 866 -43.05 3.21 -0.93
N MET A 867 -43.11 4.30 -0.14
CA MET A 867 -44.27 4.59 0.70
C MET A 867 -45.57 4.70 -0.12
N GLU A 868 -45.49 5.29 -1.31
CA GLU A 868 -46.63 5.40 -2.23
C GLU A 868 -46.95 4.05 -2.89
N ALA A 869 -45.92 3.30 -3.29
CA ALA A 869 -46.09 1.98 -3.87
C ALA A 869 -46.81 1.02 -2.89
N LEU A 870 -46.49 1.13 -1.59
CA LEU A 870 -47.14 0.36 -0.52
C LEU A 870 -48.54 0.88 -0.15
N GLY A 871 -48.95 2.05 -0.67
CA GLY A 871 -50.27 2.63 -0.47
C GLY A 871 -50.46 3.34 0.88
N PHE A 872 -49.39 3.83 1.50
CA PHE A 872 -49.47 4.62 2.74
C PHE A 872 -49.98 6.05 2.52
N CYS A 873 -49.74 6.60 1.34
CA CYS A 873 -50.22 7.90 0.89
C CYS A 873 -50.58 7.83 -0.61
N ASN A 874 -51.19 8.89 -1.15
CA ASN A 874 -51.45 8.95 -2.59
C ASN A 874 -50.13 9.16 -3.36
N ILE A 875 -50.16 8.83 -4.65
CA ILE A 875 -49.00 9.05 -5.53
C ILE A 875 -48.69 10.55 -5.61
N GLY A 876 -47.44 10.92 -5.35
CA GLY A 876 -46.96 12.30 -5.25
C GLY A 876 -47.05 12.93 -3.86
N GLU A 877 -47.48 12.23 -2.81
CA GLU A 877 -47.70 12.80 -1.47
C GLU A 877 -46.72 12.28 -0.40
N ALA A 878 -45.80 11.35 -0.72
CA ALA A 878 -44.87 10.81 0.30
C ALA A 878 -43.98 11.87 0.96
N HIS A 879 -43.51 12.86 0.21
CA HIS A 879 -42.73 13.97 0.78
C HIS A 879 -43.56 14.85 1.74
N LEU A 880 -44.88 14.97 1.53
CA LEU A 880 -45.78 15.67 2.46
C LEU A 880 -45.97 14.86 3.75
N MET A 881 -46.15 13.54 3.61
CA MET A 881 -46.20 12.62 4.75
C MET A 881 -44.94 12.72 5.61
N LEU A 882 -43.77 12.80 4.97
CA LEU A 882 -42.50 12.99 5.66
C LEU A 882 -42.45 14.34 6.42
N ARG A 883 -42.79 15.45 5.75
CA ARG A 883 -42.80 16.80 6.36
C ARG A 883 -43.76 16.92 7.53
N ASN A 884 -44.86 16.17 7.51
CA ASN A 884 -45.83 16.11 8.61
C ASN A 884 -45.33 15.29 9.82
N GLY A 885 -44.19 14.62 9.71
CA GLY A 885 -43.67 13.72 10.74
C GLY A 885 -44.37 12.37 10.79
N ASP A 886 -45.10 11.98 9.73
CA ASP A 886 -45.95 10.79 9.73
C ASP A 886 -45.17 9.47 9.52
N MET A 887 -43.88 9.55 9.18
CA MET A 887 -43.00 8.40 8.89
C MET A 887 -42.06 8.02 10.05
N THR A 888 -42.15 8.69 11.20
CA THR A 888 -41.30 8.46 12.38
C THR A 888 -42.14 8.25 13.66
N TYR A 889 -41.47 8.11 14.81
CA TYR A 889 -42.13 7.94 16.10
C TYR A 889 -43.10 9.09 16.41
N GLY A 890 -44.35 8.74 16.71
CA GLY A 890 -45.44 9.69 16.93
C GLY A 890 -46.28 9.98 15.68
N GLY A 891 -45.81 9.58 14.50
CA GLY A 891 -46.53 9.68 13.23
C GLY A 891 -47.55 8.57 12.98
N GLN A 892 -48.04 8.49 11.74
CA GLN A 892 -48.99 7.47 11.30
C GLN A 892 -48.37 6.07 11.24
N VAL A 893 -47.15 5.96 10.72
CA VAL A 893 -46.40 4.71 10.59
C VAL A 893 -44.94 4.96 10.91
N VAL A 894 -44.37 4.13 11.78
CA VAL A 894 -42.92 4.17 12.03
C VAL A 894 -42.24 3.33 10.96
N VAL A 895 -41.50 3.99 10.08
CA VAL A 895 -40.73 3.36 9.02
C VAL A 895 -39.32 3.06 9.53
N ASN A 896 -38.84 1.84 9.28
CA ASN A 896 -37.47 1.43 9.58
C ASN A 896 -37.04 1.72 11.03
N PRO A 897 -37.80 1.24 12.06
CA PRO A 897 -37.45 1.49 13.46
C PRO A 897 -36.05 0.95 13.80
N SER A 898 -35.53 -0.04 13.07
CA SER A 898 -34.17 -0.55 13.27
C SER A 898 -33.06 0.35 12.71
N GLY A 899 -33.39 1.50 12.12
CA GLY A 899 -32.45 2.41 11.45
C GLY A 899 -32.29 2.14 9.96
N GLY A 900 -33.07 1.21 9.40
CA GLY A 900 -33.06 0.87 7.98
C GLY A 900 -31.70 0.40 7.47
N LEU A 901 -31.61 0.11 6.18
CA LEU A 901 -30.38 -0.24 5.50
C LEU A 901 -29.37 0.91 5.53
N ILE A 902 -29.83 2.17 5.54
CA ILE A 902 -28.96 3.36 5.62
C ILE A 902 -28.03 3.31 6.84
N SER A 903 -28.56 2.94 8.00
CA SER A 903 -27.81 3.02 9.26
C SER A 903 -27.53 1.66 9.90
N LYS A 904 -28.46 0.70 9.81
CA LYS A 904 -28.27 -0.66 10.35
C LYS A 904 -27.22 -1.45 9.58
N GLY A 905 -27.13 -1.19 8.27
CA GLY A 905 -26.28 -1.92 7.33
C GLY A 905 -27.07 -2.82 6.38
N HIS A 906 -26.44 -3.18 5.27
CA HIS A 906 -27.09 -3.90 4.16
C HIS A 906 -26.34 -5.19 3.72
N PRO A 907 -26.25 -6.22 4.56
CA PRO A 907 -25.82 -7.56 4.13
C PRO A 907 -26.93 -8.20 3.28
N LEU A 908 -26.73 -8.32 1.97
CA LEU A 908 -27.76 -8.73 0.99
C LEU A 908 -28.51 -10.03 1.37
N GLY A 909 -27.77 -11.12 1.65
CA GLY A 909 -28.34 -12.39 2.07
C GLY A 909 -29.15 -12.33 3.37
N ALA A 910 -28.80 -11.42 4.29
CA ALA A 910 -29.38 -11.34 5.64
C ALA A 910 -30.47 -10.26 5.80
N THR A 911 -30.51 -9.27 4.90
CA THR A 911 -31.35 -8.07 5.05
C THR A 911 -32.82 -8.39 5.32
N GLY A 912 -33.45 -9.21 4.47
CA GLY A 912 -34.85 -9.59 4.65
C GLY A 912 -35.14 -10.36 5.94
N LEU A 913 -34.18 -11.12 6.45
CA LEU A 913 -34.32 -11.84 7.72
C LEU A 913 -34.14 -10.88 8.91
N ALA A 914 -33.25 -9.90 8.80
CA ALA A 914 -33.06 -8.87 9.82
C ALA A 914 -34.30 -7.95 9.94
N GLN A 915 -34.99 -7.67 8.82
CA GLN A 915 -36.29 -6.99 8.82
C GLN A 915 -37.36 -7.86 9.51
N CYS A 916 -37.44 -9.15 9.16
CA CYS A 916 -38.33 -10.11 9.80
C CYS A 916 -38.13 -10.15 11.33
N CYS A 917 -36.89 -10.25 11.81
CA CYS A 917 -36.57 -10.26 13.24
C CYS A 917 -37.06 -9.01 13.95
N GLU A 918 -36.80 -7.81 13.40
CA GLU A 918 -37.27 -6.56 14.01
C GLU A 918 -38.79 -6.53 14.13
N LEU A 919 -39.52 -6.85 13.05
CA LEU A 919 -40.99 -6.82 13.07
C LEU A 919 -41.59 -7.88 14.01
N VAL A 920 -40.95 -9.04 14.13
CA VAL A 920 -41.32 -10.06 15.13
C VAL A 920 -41.11 -9.53 16.55
N TRP A 921 -40.01 -8.86 16.84
CA TRP A 921 -39.78 -8.24 18.15
C TRP A 921 -40.78 -7.13 18.46
N GLN A 922 -41.15 -6.31 17.47
CA GLN A 922 -42.21 -5.29 17.59
C GLN A 922 -43.56 -5.94 17.93
N LEU A 923 -43.96 -6.98 17.20
CA LEU A 923 -45.23 -7.70 17.42
C LEU A 923 -45.26 -8.50 18.73
N ARG A 924 -44.10 -8.92 19.23
CA ARG A 924 -43.99 -9.59 20.54
C ARG A 924 -43.90 -8.61 21.71
N GLY A 925 -43.71 -7.31 21.48
CA GLY A 925 -43.53 -6.33 22.54
C GLY A 925 -42.13 -6.31 23.15
N TRP A 926 -41.12 -6.83 22.46
CA TRP A 926 -39.78 -7.05 23.03
C TRP A 926 -38.82 -5.86 22.88
N ALA A 927 -39.05 -4.96 21.92
CA ALA A 927 -38.17 -3.82 21.59
C ALA A 927 -38.25 -2.65 22.59
N THR A 928 -38.21 -2.93 23.90
CA THR A 928 -38.59 -2.01 24.99
C THR A 928 -37.60 -0.88 25.28
N ASN A 929 -36.52 -0.71 24.51
CA ASN A 929 -35.49 0.31 24.72
C ASN A 929 -35.82 1.65 24.01
N GLY A 930 -37.10 2.02 24.00
CA GLY A 930 -37.60 3.18 23.25
C GLY A 930 -37.81 2.91 21.76
N ARG A 931 -37.48 1.71 21.25
CA ARG A 931 -37.73 1.33 19.85
C ARG A 931 -39.14 0.76 19.62
N LEU A 932 -39.84 0.33 20.67
CA LEU A 932 -41.17 -0.29 20.58
C LEU A 932 -42.24 0.71 20.11
N VAL A 933 -42.97 0.34 19.06
CA VAL A 933 -44.15 1.08 18.60
C VAL A 933 -45.39 0.55 19.30
N ASN A 934 -46.14 1.41 20.00
CA ASN A 934 -47.27 0.97 20.83
C ASN A 934 -48.51 0.59 20.01
N GLY A 935 -49.18 -0.48 20.43
CA GLY A 935 -50.46 -0.91 19.88
C GLY A 935 -50.36 -1.56 18.50
N VAL A 936 -49.21 -2.17 18.18
CA VAL A 936 -48.98 -2.90 16.94
C VAL A 936 -49.57 -4.30 17.05
N GLY A 937 -50.48 -4.65 16.14
CA GLY A 937 -50.97 -6.03 15.94
C GLY A 937 -50.64 -6.59 14.55
N VAL A 938 -50.15 -5.72 13.65
CA VAL A 938 -49.83 -6.03 12.25
C VAL A 938 -48.59 -5.22 11.86
N ALA A 939 -47.67 -5.85 11.13
CA ALA A 939 -46.44 -5.21 10.64
C ALA A 939 -46.16 -5.58 9.18
N LEU A 940 -45.46 -4.71 8.45
CA LEU A 940 -45.12 -4.90 7.04
C LEU A 940 -43.62 -4.92 6.82
N GLN A 941 -43.14 -5.91 6.07
CA GLN A 941 -41.79 -5.97 5.52
C GLN A 941 -41.84 -5.76 4.01
N HIS A 942 -40.94 -4.93 3.50
CA HIS A 942 -40.66 -4.73 2.09
C HIS A 942 -39.16 -4.87 1.81
N ASN A 943 -38.82 -5.73 0.85
CA ASN A 943 -37.44 -5.95 0.43
C ASN A 943 -37.37 -6.08 -1.10
N LEU A 944 -36.71 -5.10 -1.73
CA LEU A 944 -36.52 -5.00 -3.17
C LEU A 944 -35.10 -5.43 -3.55
N GLY A 945 -34.95 -6.05 -4.72
CA GLY A 945 -33.68 -6.25 -5.44
C GLY A 945 -33.79 -5.65 -6.84
N LEU A 946 -32.87 -4.73 -7.17
CA LEU A 946 -32.82 -4.08 -8.48
C LEU A 946 -32.60 -5.11 -9.59
N ILE A 947 -33.49 -5.08 -10.59
CA ILE A 947 -33.78 -6.18 -11.50
C ILE A 947 -34.21 -7.44 -10.74
N GLY A 948 -35.42 -7.87 -11.01
CA GLY A 948 -35.80 -9.26 -10.89
C GLY A 948 -36.70 -9.59 -9.71
N ALA A 949 -36.70 -8.86 -8.59
CA ALA A 949 -37.51 -9.27 -7.44
C ALA A 949 -37.88 -8.21 -6.40
N VAL A 950 -39.13 -8.27 -5.94
CA VAL A 950 -39.59 -7.66 -4.68
C VAL A 950 -40.34 -8.68 -3.84
N ALA A 951 -40.11 -8.63 -2.52
CA ALA A 951 -40.90 -9.37 -1.55
C ALA A 951 -41.62 -8.39 -0.59
N VAL A 952 -42.93 -8.56 -0.46
CA VAL A 952 -43.74 -7.88 0.57
C VAL A 952 -44.34 -8.93 1.48
N THR A 953 -44.11 -8.81 2.79
CA THR A 953 -44.60 -9.75 3.81
C THR A 953 -45.37 -9.00 4.89
N ILE A 954 -46.57 -9.48 5.20
CA ILE A 954 -47.42 -8.99 6.28
C ILE A 954 -47.36 -9.98 7.43
N TYR A 955 -47.01 -9.49 8.61
CA TYR A 955 -46.96 -10.26 9.84
C TYR A 955 -48.12 -9.88 10.77
N LYS A 956 -48.69 -10.88 11.46
CA LYS A 956 -49.70 -10.69 12.49
C LYS A 956 -49.42 -11.58 13.68
N ARG A 957 -49.96 -11.20 14.84
CA ARG A 957 -50.11 -12.17 15.92
C ARG A 957 -51.26 -13.13 15.61
N ALA A 958 -51.04 -14.42 15.82
CA ALA A 958 -52.07 -15.44 15.62
C ALA A 958 -53.20 -15.35 16.67
N ASP A 959 -52.95 -14.73 17.82
CA ASP A 959 -53.92 -14.55 18.90
C ASP A 959 -54.76 -13.26 18.77
N GLY A 960 -54.51 -12.45 17.74
CA GLY A 960 -55.24 -11.19 17.49
C GLY A 960 -54.95 -10.05 18.48
N LYS A 961 -54.05 -10.26 19.46
CA LYS A 961 -53.70 -9.24 20.45
C LYS A 961 -52.77 -8.18 19.87
N LYS A 962 -52.64 -7.04 20.56
CA LYS A 962 -51.62 -6.02 20.27
C LYS A 962 -50.42 -6.22 21.19
N ASN A 963 -49.27 -5.71 20.79
CA ASN A 963 -48.04 -5.83 21.57
C ASN A 963 -48.12 -5.18 22.98
N THR A 964 -48.95 -4.16 23.17
CA THR A 964 -49.21 -3.52 24.47
C THR A 964 -49.93 -4.43 25.46
N ASP A 965 -50.66 -5.43 24.97
CA ASP A 965 -51.41 -6.38 25.82
C ASP A 965 -50.50 -7.48 26.39
N LEU A 966 -49.20 -7.45 26.06
CA LEU A 966 -48.25 -8.54 26.23
C LEU A 966 -46.87 -8.05 26.70
N LEU A 967 -46.82 -6.89 27.36
CA LEU A 967 -45.56 -6.38 27.90
C LEU A 967 -45.02 -7.35 28.96
N LEU A 968 -43.89 -7.97 28.64
CA LEU A 968 -43.16 -8.89 29.50
C LEU A 968 -42.03 -8.15 30.22
N SER A 969 -41.64 -8.63 31.40
CA SER A 969 -40.42 -8.15 32.05
C SER A 969 -39.17 -8.57 31.25
N GLN A 970 -38.04 -7.89 31.43
CA GLN A 970 -36.79 -8.29 30.78
C GLN A 970 -36.38 -9.73 31.14
N ALA A 971 -36.63 -10.14 32.39
CA ALA A 971 -36.36 -11.49 32.87
C ALA A 971 -37.23 -12.54 32.14
N ASP A 972 -38.51 -12.25 31.93
CA ASP A 972 -39.42 -13.15 31.21
C ASP A 972 -39.04 -13.26 29.73
N ILE A 973 -38.63 -12.15 29.11
CA ILE A 973 -38.14 -12.19 27.71
C ILE A 973 -36.83 -12.98 27.63
N ALA A 974 -35.89 -12.76 28.53
CA ALA A 974 -34.63 -13.49 28.59
C ALA A 974 -34.81 -15.01 28.78
N MET A 975 -35.80 -15.40 29.59
CA MET A 975 -36.18 -16.79 29.77
C MET A 975 -36.87 -17.35 28.51
N SER A 976 -37.80 -16.58 27.94
CA SER A 976 -38.58 -16.96 26.76
C SER A 976 -37.72 -17.11 25.51
N SER A 977 -36.71 -16.26 25.30
CA SER A 977 -35.80 -16.30 24.15
C SER A 977 -34.81 -17.47 24.22
N GLY A 978 -34.61 -18.08 25.40
CA GLY A 978 -33.60 -19.11 25.63
C GLY A 978 -32.15 -18.61 25.59
N LEU A 979 -31.94 -17.31 25.34
CA LEU A 979 -30.64 -16.66 25.22
C LEU A 979 -30.10 -16.13 26.56
N GLY A 980 -30.96 -15.99 27.57
CA GLY A 980 -30.59 -15.42 28.87
C GLY A 980 -30.50 -13.87 28.86
N TYR A 981 -30.94 -13.24 27.78
CA TYR A 981 -31.11 -11.78 27.66
C TYR A 981 -32.21 -11.47 26.64
N ASN A 982 -32.66 -10.21 26.59
CA ASN A 982 -33.64 -9.76 25.61
C ASN A 982 -32.95 -9.45 24.27
N PRO A 983 -33.14 -10.27 23.22
CA PRO A 983 -32.43 -10.10 21.96
C PRO A 983 -32.84 -8.85 21.17
N ALA A 984 -33.95 -8.19 21.51
CA ALA A 984 -34.38 -6.98 20.82
C ALA A 984 -33.62 -5.72 21.27
N ILE A 985 -33.08 -5.71 22.50
CA ILE A 985 -32.45 -4.52 23.08
C ILE A 985 -30.96 -4.70 23.41
N GLU A 986 -30.47 -5.94 23.38
CA GLU A 986 -29.04 -6.26 23.55
C GLU A 986 -28.57 -7.17 22.41
N CYS A 987 -27.32 -6.99 21.97
CA CYS A 987 -26.64 -7.90 21.06
C CYS A 987 -25.45 -8.54 21.79
N LYS A 988 -25.48 -9.86 21.95
CA LYS A 988 -24.39 -10.64 22.55
C LYS A 988 -24.02 -11.79 21.63
N GLU A 989 -22.75 -12.18 21.66
CA GLU A 989 -22.28 -13.35 20.93
C GLU A 989 -22.81 -14.65 21.57
N VAL A 990 -22.95 -15.71 20.77
CA VAL A 990 -23.32 -17.04 21.30
C VAL A 990 -22.13 -17.73 21.94
N THR A 991 -22.38 -18.49 22.99
CA THR A 991 -21.38 -19.32 23.66
C THR A 991 -21.39 -20.76 23.16
N LEU A 992 -20.39 -21.56 23.53
CA LEU A 992 -20.40 -22.99 23.29
C LEU A 992 -21.63 -23.68 23.92
N ALA A 993 -22.03 -23.25 25.12
CA ALA A 993 -23.22 -23.78 25.80
C ALA A 993 -24.52 -23.44 25.04
N CYS A 994 -24.59 -22.27 24.39
CA CYS A 994 -25.71 -21.94 23.49
C CYS A 994 -25.77 -22.92 22.31
N ALA A 995 -24.63 -23.18 21.67
CA ALA A 995 -24.56 -24.11 20.53
C ALA A 995 -24.94 -25.54 20.93
N ASP A 996 -24.42 -26.05 22.05
CA ASP A 996 -24.67 -27.42 22.51
C ASP A 996 -26.14 -27.71 22.86
N LYS A 997 -26.93 -26.67 23.15
CA LYS A 997 -28.38 -26.78 23.39
C LYS A 997 -29.17 -27.07 22.11
N VAL A 998 -28.73 -26.54 20.97
CA VAL A 998 -29.51 -26.55 19.70
C VAL A 998 -28.97 -27.46 18.62
N ARG A 999 -27.66 -27.80 18.65
CA ARG A 999 -27.06 -28.74 17.70
C ARG A 999 -27.75 -30.11 17.74
N SER A 1000 -27.76 -30.78 16.59
CA SER A 1000 -28.31 -32.13 16.48
C SER A 1000 -27.61 -33.08 17.45
N LYS A 1001 -28.41 -33.84 18.19
CA LYS A 1001 -27.90 -34.90 19.08
C LYS A 1001 -27.70 -36.23 18.34
N LYS A 1002 -28.42 -36.44 17.25
CA LYS A 1002 -28.38 -37.69 16.47
C LYS A 1002 -27.34 -37.67 15.34
N HIS A 1003 -27.11 -36.51 14.75
CA HIS A 1003 -26.31 -36.33 13.53
C HIS A 1003 -25.20 -35.29 13.73
N ASN A 1004 -24.54 -35.33 14.89
CA ASN A 1004 -23.37 -34.49 15.12
C ASN A 1004 -22.23 -34.91 14.16
N SER A 1005 -21.35 -33.96 13.83
CA SER A 1005 -20.19 -34.20 12.98
C SER A 1005 -19.01 -33.43 13.55
N ASP A 1006 -17.99 -34.15 14.01
CA ASP A 1006 -16.78 -33.51 14.54
C ASP A 1006 -16.01 -32.77 13.46
N VAL A 1007 -16.05 -33.27 12.22
CA VAL A 1007 -15.39 -32.64 11.07
C VAL A 1007 -16.02 -31.28 10.77
N ALA A 1008 -17.35 -31.21 10.69
CA ALA A 1008 -18.04 -29.94 10.44
C ALA A 1008 -17.93 -28.97 11.63
N TRP A 1009 -17.74 -29.50 12.84
CA TRP A 1009 -17.74 -28.76 14.10
C TRP A 1009 -16.39 -28.20 14.53
N LYS A 1010 -15.29 -28.81 14.09
CA LYS A 1010 -13.93 -28.55 14.59
C LYS A 1010 -13.60 -27.05 14.63
N ASP A 1011 -13.78 -26.35 13.50
CA ASP A 1011 -13.43 -24.93 13.38
C ASP A 1011 -14.36 -24.06 14.23
N THR A 1012 -15.66 -24.32 14.19
CA THR A 1012 -16.67 -23.59 14.97
C THR A 1012 -16.41 -23.71 16.47
N ARG A 1013 -16.03 -24.91 16.94
CA ARG A 1013 -15.68 -25.14 18.35
C ARG A 1013 -14.49 -24.29 18.75
N GLN A 1014 -13.44 -24.27 17.93
CA GLN A 1014 -12.25 -23.46 18.19
C GLN A 1014 -12.60 -21.97 18.22
N THR A 1015 -13.38 -21.49 17.25
CA THR A 1015 -13.83 -20.09 17.20
C THR A 1015 -14.63 -19.72 18.45
N LEU A 1016 -15.59 -20.53 18.88
CA LEU A 1016 -16.40 -20.24 20.06
C LEU A 1016 -15.61 -20.36 21.37
N SER A 1017 -14.67 -21.29 21.47
CA SER A 1017 -13.79 -21.41 22.64
C SER A 1017 -12.81 -20.25 22.78
N GLY A 1018 -12.39 -19.62 21.68
CA GLY A 1018 -11.51 -18.45 21.69
C GLY A 1018 -12.20 -17.12 22.01
N ARG A 1019 -13.52 -17.10 22.25
CA ARG A 1019 -14.29 -15.91 22.66
C ARG A 1019 -14.38 -15.72 24.18
N LEU A 1020 -13.88 -16.69 24.95
CA LEU A 1020 -13.68 -16.61 26.40
C LEU A 1020 -12.35 -15.91 26.67
#